data_AF-A0A963CYX8-F1
#
_entry.id   AF-A0A963CYX8-F1
#
_cell.length_a   1.000
_cell.length_b   1.000
_cell.length_c   1.000
_cell.angle_alpha   90.00
_cell.angle_beta   90.00
_cell.angle_gamma   90.00
#
_symmetry.space_group_name_H-M   'P 1'
#
loop_
_entity.id
_entity.type
_entity.pdbx_description
1 polymer ?
#
loop_
_entity_poly.entity_id
_entity_poly.type
_entity_poly.pdbx_seq_one_letter_code
_entity_poly.pdbx_strand_id
1 'polypeptide(L)'
;MELLVKIAAFLAGASLLVAVNVWFVRLAISSFSVRELPDTIAPVHLAGVEDAKAGQALAGMLLGRLGRIRKEMATTLEQLRAPLSDAPRPQDIGEAGAVELPTALFEPLNIEMKVGGVEVGGLLTWLHRTLAGENALRLTVENANGRAVVSGSWNEGKDTLWIEITGDATRPIPTERIASAAAHALTQQQVASRVPEVDALTVHEFEDLLATFAQAAELNRQVVWGRAAEAEFAELFERIDKLVVRAPRWKELVQFAARLGDRGGKTERALTRYREALDLLEPGSALRPDIEKRIAYLSDRLLATAPGPQPSGAPTRPAAPPRSDWLLAALGVAGLEMPGTVRVGVLGGLPSSGTLDEARYEVAGDGRAKAADPMMAEYVRTVVQAVDLVAPQARYIFAPSATSDGLYSDSHLLAELNALAAARPDILLITVGPLRGGIYQNVLGKLASEKILVVLPAGNERGEPPPFDRSALASRILVVASVDRKGRPSAFTQQGSSVLWAPGEMIPVRPGDRIDTREGTTYSAALAAGIAARLVAEHPGMRPERVVALLKDSAKPAGEGARPVINLEAALEAAAVPAREADSAASAQSSPDIAIPDNSPAGIADAIELKGDGEAGSIKVAIDIDHTYVGDLQVVLTAPDGRRAVLYDRSGASGDDLSREWESSFDSALAPLLGAKIAGQWTLQVADLSALDVGKLRRWSIAVQPAAK
;
A
#
# COMPACT_ATOMS: atom_id res chain seq x y z
N MET A 1 -37.14 -43.80 -26.25
CA MET A 1 -36.30 -43.68 -27.47
C MET A 1 -35.94 -42.23 -27.78
N GLU A 2 -36.90 -41.31 -27.87
CA GLU A 2 -36.64 -39.89 -28.18
C GLU A 2 -35.63 -39.20 -27.27
N LEU A 3 -35.68 -39.48 -25.96
CA LEU A 3 -34.76 -38.88 -24.98
C LEU A 3 -33.31 -39.38 -25.16
N LEU A 4 -33.14 -40.66 -25.50
CA LEU A 4 -31.84 -41.26 -25.77
C LEU A 4 -31.23 -40.73 -27.08
N VAL A 5 -32.06 -40.47 -28.09
CA VAL A 5 -31.63 -39.84 -29.35
C VAL A 5 -31.21 -38.38 -29.13
N LYS A 6 -31.92 -37.63 -28.28
CA LYS A 6 -31.57 -36.25 -27.92
C LYS A 6 -30.29 -36.17 -27.09
N ILE A 7 -30.08 -37.08 -26.15
CA ILE A 7 -28.84 -37.16 -25.35
C ILE A 7 -27.65 -37.59 -26.22
N ALA A 8 -27.84 -38.55 -27.13
CA ALA A 8 -26.80 -38.95 -28.08
C ALA A 8 -26.45 -37.81 -29.06
N ALA A 9 -27.43 -37.03 -29.52
CA ALA A 9 -27.21 -35.85 -30.36
C ALA A 9 -26.50 -34.72 -29.59
N PHE A 10 -26.81 -34.55 -28.30
CA PHE A 10 -26.15 -33.55 -27.45
C PHE A 10 -24.71 -33.95 -27.10
N LEU A 11 -24.45 -35.23 -26.84
CA LEU A 11 -23.11 -35.76 -26.61
C LEU A 11 -22.28 -35.79 -27.90
N ALA A 12 -22.88 -36.07 -29.05
CA ALA A 12 -22.22 -35.95 -30.36
C ALA A 12 -21.94 -34.48 -30.70
N GLY A 13 -22.86 -33.56 -30.41
CA GLY A 13 -22.67 -32.12 -30.60
C GLY A 13 -21.63 -31.52 -29.66
N ALA A 14 -21.59 -31.95 -28.39
CA ALA A 14 -20.57 -31.53 -27.43
C ALA A 14 -19.19 -32.12 -27.77
N SER A 15 -19.14 -33.37 -28.23
CA SER A 15 -17.89 -34.00 -28.69
C SER A 15 -17.38 -33.38 -29.99
N LEU A 16 -18.28 -32.96 -30.89
CA LEU A 16 -17.91 -32.22 -32.10
C LEU A 16 -17.46 -30.80 -31.77
N LEU A 17 -18.07 -30.11 -30.79
CA LEU A 17 -17.62 -28.80 -30.32
C LEU A 17 -16.26 -28.90 -29.62
N VAL A 18 -16.02 -29.93 -28.81
CA VAL A 18 -14.70 -30.17 -28.21
C VAL A 18 -13.68 -30.60 -29.26
N ALA A 19 -14.04 -31.43 -30.24
CA ALA A 19 -13.14 -31.81 -31.32
C ALA A 19 -12.87 -30.67 -32.30
N VAL A 20 -13.82 -29.77 -32.55
CA VAL A 20 -13.65 -28.55 -33.35
C VAL A 20 -12.88 -27.50 -32.55
N ASN A 21 -13.05 -27.41 -31.23
CA ASN A 21 -12.25 -26.52 -30.40
C ASN A 21 -10.83 -27.08 -30.20
N VAL A 22 -10.64 -28.39 -30.12
CA VAL A 22 -9.31 -29.05 -30.09
C VAL A 22 -8.67 -29.09 -31.47
N TRP A 23 -9.44 -29.18 -32.57
CA TRP A 23 -8.93 -29.04 -33.93
C TRP A 23 -8.67 -27.59 -34.26
N PHE A 24 -9.47 -26.62 -33.81
CA PHE A 24 -9.22 -25.19 -33.99
C PHE A 24 -8.10 -24.71 -33.07
N VAL A 25 -7.95 -25.25 -31.86
CA VAL A 25 -6.80 -25.03 -31.00
C VAL A 25 -5.59 -25.81 -31.53
N ARG A 26 -5.71 -27.00 -32.13
CA ARG A 26 -4.60 -27.67 -32.83
C ARG A 26 -4.25 -27.01 -34.15
N LEU A 27 -5.20 -26.44 -34.88
CA LEU A 27 -5.00 -25.75 -36.15
C LEU A 27 -4.55 -24.33 -35.88
N ALA A 28 -4.94 -23.70 -34.76
CA ALA A 28 -4.35 -22.47 -34.25
C ALA A 28 -2.94 -22.77 -33.71
N ILE A 29 -2.73 -23.83 -32.93
CA ILE A 29 -1.40 -24.26 -32.45
C ILE A 29 -0.53 -24.83 -33.60
N SER A 30 -1.12 -25.30 -34.72
CA SER A 30 -0.39 -25.79 -35.91
C SER A 30 -0.37 -24.81 -37.08
N SER A 31 -1.09 -23.69 -36.99
CA SER A 31 -0.82 -22.48 -37.79
C SER A 31 0.05 -21.49 -37.01
N PHE A 32 0.22 -21.75 -35.71
CA PHE A 32 1.27 -21.22 -34.84
C PHE A 32 2.30 -22.29 -34.44
N SER A 33 2.42 -23.39 -35.19
CA SER A 33 3.62 -24.20 -35.14
C SER A 33 4.64 -23.49 -36.01
N VAL A 34 5.62 -22.89 -35.34
CA VAL A 34 7.03 -22.79 -35.74
C VAL A 34 7.22 -23.29 -37.18
N ARG A 35 7.44 -22.35 -38.12
CA ARG A 35 8.17 -22.70 -39.33
C ARG A 35 9.47 -23.33 -38.83
N GLU A 36 9.60 -24.65 -38.98
CA GLU A 36 10.82 -25.35 -38.57
C GLU A 36 12.03 -24.69 -39.24
N LEU A 37 13.05 -24.52 -38.42
CA LEU A 37 14.11 -23.55 -38.59
C LEU A 37 15.27 -24.13 -39.40
N PRO A 38 16.05 -23.32 -40.13
CA PRO A 38 17.41 -23.70 -40.52
C PRO A 38 18.44 -23.30 -39.46
N ASP A 39 19.39 -24.19 -39.20
CA ASP A 39 20.21 -24.27 -37.98
C ASP A 39 21.46 -23.32 -37.87
N THR A 40 21.69 -22.33 -38.75
CA THR A 40 22.99 -21.58 -38.77
C THR A 40 22.95 -20.11 -39.24
N ILE A 41 23.87 -19.28 -38.69
CA ILE A 41 24.26 -17.93 -39.18
C ILE A 41 25.67 -18.01 -39.80
N ALA A 42 25.87 -17.41 -40.98
CA ALA A 42 27.18 -17.34 -41.63
C ALA A 42 28.17 -16.40 -40.87
N PRO A 43 29.49 -16.65 -40.90
CA PRO A 43 30.48 -15.80 -40.24
C PRO A 43 30.38 -14.32 -40.67
N VAL A 44 30.39 -13.41 -39.70
CA VAL A 44 30.43 -11.96 -39.92
C VAL A 44 31.80 -11.59 -40.49
N HIS A 45 31.83 -11.10 -41.72
CA HIS A 45 33.06 -10.63 -42.37
C HIS A 45 33.20 -9.12 -42.16
N LEU A 46 34.16 -8.72 -41.31
CA LEU A 46 34.59 -7.33 -41.17
C LEU A 46 35.42 -6.96 -42.41
N ALA A 47 34.89 -6.10 -43.28
CA ALA A 47 35.68 -5.56 -44.38
C ALA A 47 36.80 -4.65 -43.82
N GLY A 48 38.05 -5.03 -44.04
CA GLY A 48 39.23 -4.26 -43.60
C GLY A 48 39.91 -4.73 -42.31
N VAL A 49 39.44 -5.82 -41.68
CA VAL A 49 40.11 -6.43 -40.51
C VAL A 49 40.37 -7.91 -40.78
N GLU A 50 41.63 -8.29 -41.01
CA GLU A 50 42.08 -9.69 -41.14
C GLU A 50 42.06 -10.47 -39.80
N ASP A 51 41.07 -10.22 -38.94
CA ASP A 51 40.97 -10.88 -37.63
C ASP A 51 39.60 -11.55 -37.45
N ALA A 52 39.53 -12.82 -37.83
CA ALA A 52 38.35 -13.67 -37.66
C ALA A 52 37.86 -13.72 -36.20
N LYS A 53 38.73 -13.47 -35.21
CA LYS A 53 38.35 -13.43 -33.80
C LYS A 53 37.55 -12.16 -33.46
N ALA A 54 37.87 -11.02 -34.07
CA ALA A 54 37.13 -9.78 -33.86
C ALA A 54 35.71 -9.85 -34.45
N GLY A 55 35.56 -10.47 -35.62
CA GLY A 55 34.25 -10.73 -36.24
C GLY A 55 33.38 -11.71 -35.42
N GLN A 56 33.98 -12.78 -34.89
CA GLN A 56 33.30 -13.72 -33.99
C GLN A 56 32.90 -13.08 -32.66
N ALA A 57 33.76 -12.23 -32.09
CA ALA A 57 33.46 -11.49 -30.86
C ALA A 57 32.32 -10.49 -31.07
N LEU A 58 32.32 -9.74 -32.18
CA LEU A 58 31.22 -8.83 -32.52
C LEU A 58 29.90 -9.59 -32.72
N ALA A 59 29.94 -10.72 -33.42
CA ALA A 59 28.77 -11.58 -33.58
C ALA A 59 28.25 -12.06 -32.21
N GLY A 60 29.13 -12.58 -31.34
CA GLY A 60 28.75 -13.00 -29.98
C GLY A 60 28.16 -11.86 -29.14
N MET A 61 28.72 -10.65 -29.22
CA MET A 61 28.20 -9.46 -28.53
C MET A 61 26.83 -9.04 -29.06
N LEU A 62 26.65 -9.04 -30.38
CA LEU A 62 25.38 -8.72 -31.04
C LEU A 62 24.28 -9.71 -30.61
N LEU A 63 24.60 -11.01 -30.61
CA LEU A 63 23.70 -12.07 -30.16
C LEU A 63 23.31 -11.92 -28.68
N GLY A 64 24.30 -11.66 -27.83
CA GLY A 64 24.06 -11.41 -26.40
C GLY A 64 23.17 -10.19 -26.17
N ARG A 65 23.36 -9.12 -26.96
CA ARG A 65 22.55 -7.91 -26.83
C ARG A 65 21.12 -8.12 -27.32
N LEU A 66 20.91 -8.76 -28.46
CA LEU A 66 19.58 -9.10 -28.99
C LEU A 66 18.80 -9.99 -28.00
N GLY A 67 19.47 -11.00 -27.42
CA GLY A 67 18.88 -11.83 -26.36
C GLY A 67 18.48 -11.04 -25.11
N ARG A 68 19.29 -10.04 -24.74
CA ARG A 68 19.00 -9.15 -23.60
C ARG A 68 17.80 -8.23 -23.88
N ILE A 69 17.78 -7.57 -25.04
CA ILE A 69 16.65 -6.70 -25.46
C ILE A 69 15.35 -7.50 -25.45
N ARG A 70 15.35 -8.72 -26.00
CA ARG A 70 14.18 -9.61 -25.99
C ARG A 70 13.71 -9.92 -24.57
N LYS A 71 14.64 -10.24 -23.66
CA LYS A 71 14.31 -10.51 -22.25
C LYS A 71 13.75 -9.26 -21.56
N GLU A 72 14.38 -8.11 -21.76
CA GLU A 72 13.93 -6.82 -21.22
C GLU A 72 12.53 -6.47 -21.71
N MET A 73 12.24 -6.64 -23.00
CA MET A 73 10.91 -6.42 -23.58
C MET A 73 9.87 -7.41 -23.02
N ALA A 74 10.19 -8.71 -22.94
CA ALA A 74 9.29 -9.71 -22.38
C ALA A 74 8.96 -9.44 -20.90
N THR A 75 9.98 -9.08 -20.10
CA THR A 75 9.80 -8.70 -18.69
C THR A 75 9.00 -7.42 -18.55
N THR A 76 9.28 -6.40 -19.38
CA THR A 76 8.52 -5.14 -19.40
C THR A 76 7.05 -5.39 -19.74
N LEU A 77 6.78 -6.27 -20.71
CA LEU A 77 5.42 -6.66 -21.08
C LEU A 77 4.72 -7.43 -19.97
N GLU A 78 5.38 -8.40 -19.35
CA GLU A 78 4.84 -9.16 -18.22
C GLU A 78 4.48 -8.22 -17.07
N GLN A 79 5.34 -7.25 -16.78
CA GLN A 79 5.11 -6.23 -15.76
C GLN A 79 3.95 -5.28 -16.10
N LEU A 80 3.74 -5.01 -17.40
CA LEU A 80 2.64 -4.16 -17.87
C LEU A 80 1.33 -4.93 -18.08
N ARG A 81 1.38 -6.26 -18.26
CA ARG A 81 0.24 -7.18 -18.42
C ARG A 81 -0.20 -7.86 -17.12
N ALA A 82 0.64 -7.92 -16.09
CA ALA A 82 0.27 -8.46 -14.79
C ALA A 82 -1.03 -7.79 -14.32
N PRO A 83 -2.07 -8.55 -13.96
CA PRO A 83 -3.36 -7.96 -13.63
C PRO A 83 -3.18 -6.99 -12.46
N LEU A 84 -3.74 -5.79 -12.61
CA LEU A 84 -4.02 -4.85 -11.50
C LEU A 84 -5.10 -5.42 -10.55
N SER A 85 -5.09 -6.73 -10.29
CA SER A 85 -6.11 -7.45 -9.50
C SER A 85 -5.69 -7.70 -8.06
N ASP A 86 -4.39 -7.67 -7.75
CA ASP A 86 -3.90 -8.03 -6.40
C ASP A 86 -3.25 -6.85 -5.66
N ALA A 87 -3.34 -5.63 -6.23
CA ALA A 87 -3.00 -4.38 -5.56
C ALA A 87 -4.28 -3.64 -5.15
N PRO A 88 -4.40 -3.14 -3.90
CA PRO A 88 -5.57 -2.36 -3.48
C PRO A 88 -5.67 -1.09 -4.34
N ARG A 89 -6.81 -0.90 -5.00
CA ARG A 89 -7.11 0.32 -5.78
C ARG A 89 -7.50 1.46 -4.83
N PRO A 90 -6.88 2.65 -4.92
CA PRO A 90 -7.41 3.87 -4.30
C PRO A 90 -8.69 4.31 -5.04
N GLN A 91 -9.80 4.45 -4.32
CA GLN A 91 -11.04 5.04 -4.83
C GLN A 91 -10.87 6.56 -4.87
N ASP A 92 -10.45 7.09 -6.02
CA ASP A 92 -11.27 7.95 -6.88
C ASP A 92 -10.39 8.49 -8.03
N ILE A 93 -10.01 7.57 -8.91
CA ILE A 93 -9.56 7.90 -10.25
C ILE A 93 -10.40 6.99 -11.14
N GLY A 94 -11.40 7.56 -11.81
CA GLY A 94 -12.24 6.84 -12.76
C GLY A 94 -11.38 5.94 -13.65
N GLU A 95 -11.78 4.67 -13.75
CA GLU A 95 -11.18 3.60 -14.54
C GLU A 95 -10.12 4.08 -15.54
N ALA A 96 -8.87 4.19 -15.08
CA ALA A 96 -7.74 4.10 -15.98
C ALA A 96 -7.54 2.61 -16.22
N GLY A 97 -8.15 2.10 -17.29
CA GLY A 97 -7.85 0.77 -17.81
C GLY A 97 -6.34 0.54 -17.83
N ALA A 98 -5.93 -0.71 -17.60
CA ALA A 98 -4.55 -1.13 -17.76
C ALA A 98 -3.96 -0.51 -19.04
N VAL A 99 -2.67 -0.18 -19.01
CA VAL A 99 -1.99 0.26 -20.23
C VAL A 99 -1.96 -0.94 -21.19
N GLU A 100 -2.96 -1.05 -22.06
CA GLU A 100 -2.87 -1.91 -23.22
C GLU A 100 -1.83 -1.30 -24.15
N LEU A 101 -0.59 -1.72 -23.93
CA LEU A 101 0.43 -1.63 -24.97
C LEU A 101 -0.04 -2.47 -26.16
N PRO A 102 0.37 -2.12 -27.39
CA PRO A 102 0.27 -3.04 -28.52
C PRO A 102 0.89 -4.35 -28.09
N THR A 103 0.07 -5.39 -27.94
CA THR A 103 0.58 -6.74 -27.69
C THR A 103 1.60 -7.11 -28.77
N ALA A 104 1.46 -6.56 -29.98
CA ALA A 104 2.37 -6.67 -31.13
C ALA A 104 3.81 -6.14 -30.93
N LEU A 105 4.03 -5.13 -30.06
CA LEU A 105 5.38 -4.63 -29.71
C LEU A 105 6.17 -5.68 -28.90
N PHE A 106 5.46 -6.57 -28.22
CA PHE A 106 5.98 -7.45 -27.20
C PHE A 106 5.54 -8.92 -27.38
N GLU A 107 4.88 -9.24 -28.48
CA GLU A 107 4.76 -10.60 -28.97
C GLU A 107 6.17 -11.19 -29.10
N PRO A 108 6.35 -12.50 -28.90
CA PRO A 108 7.67 -13.10 -28.96
C PRO A 108 8.37 -12.71 -30.26
N LEU A 109 9.42 -11.89 -30.13
CA LEU A 109 10.43 -11.69 -31.15
C LEU A 109 11.08 -13.06 -31.39
N ASN A 110 10.54 -13.81 -32.36
CA ASN A 110 11.13 -15.06 -32.82
C ASN A 110 12.39 -14.71 -33.62
N ILE A 111 13.46 -14.47 -32.88
CA ILE A 111 14.83 -14.34 -33.39
C ILE A 111 15.59 -15.53 -32.79
N GLU A 112 15.92 -16.51 -33.64
CA GLU A 112 16.70 -17.70 -33.28
C GLU A 112 18.13 -17.63 -33.82
N MET A 113 19.14 -17.96 -33.00
CA MET A 113 20.56 -17.75 -33.34
C MET A 113 21.50 -18.75 -32.62
N LYS A 114 22.52 -19.29 -33.31
CA LYS A 114 23.61 -20.17 -32.80
C LYS A 114 25.01 -19.75 -33.31
N VAL A 115 26.07 -20.05 -32.54
CA VAL A 115 27.49 -19.68 -32.79
C VAL A 115 28.39 -20.92 -32.92
N GLY A 116 29.17 -21.01 -34.00
CA GLY A 116 30.45 -21.72 -34.10
C GLY A 116 30.40 -23.26 -34.21
N GLY A 117 30.55 -23.79 -35.42
CA GLY A 117 30.83 -25.21 -35.66
C GLY A 117 32.20 -25.40 -36.29
N VAL A 118 33.12 -26.09 -35.62
CA VAL A 118 34.37 -26.60 -36.20
C VAL A 118 34.40 -28.11 -36.00
N GLU A 119 34.56 -28.87 -37.08
CA GLU A 119 35.38 -30.07 -37.07
C GLU A 119 35.88 -30.47 -38.48
N VAL A 120 36.94 -31.26 -38.46
CA VAL A 120 38.00 -31.41 -39.47
C VAL A 120 37.62 -32.39 -40.58
N GLY A 121 37.96 -32.05 -41.82
CA GLY A 121 38.32 -33.04 -42.85
C GLY A 121 37.32 -33.23 -43.99
N GLY A 122 37.77 -32.85 -45.20
CA GLY A 122 37.59 -33.57 -46.46
C GLY A 122 36.18 -33.93 -46.95
N LEU A 123 35.89 -33.49 -48.18
CA LEU A 123 34.88 -34.08 -49.10
C LEU A 123 33.40 -33.67 -48.99
N LEU A 124 33.05 -32.57 -48.33
CA LEU A 124 31.71 -31.94 -48.46
C LEU A 124 31.75 -30.43 -48.81
N THR A 125 32.86 -29.96 -49.38
CA THR A 125 33.10 -28.53 -49.64
C THR A 125 32.27 -27.94 -50.80
N TRP A 126 31.64 -28.78 -51.63
CA TRP A 126 30.68 -28.34 -52.65
C TRP A 126 29.24 -28.31 -52.14
N LEU A 127 28.83 -29.30 -51.32
CA LEU A 127 27.45 -29.43 -50.83
C LEU A 127 27.10 -28.40 -49.73
N HIS A 128 28.10 -27.87 -49.03
CA HIS A 128 27.91 -26.80 -48.03
C HIS A 128 27.67 -25.41 -48.65
N ARG A 129 27.89 -25.25 -49.96
CA ARG A 129 27.74 -23.96 -50.66
C ARG A 129 26.31 -23.69 -51.14
N THR A 130 25.45 -24.72 -51.16
CA THR A 130 24.05 -24.63 -51.62
C THR A 130 23.01 -24.78 -50.51
N LEU A 131 23.41 -25.10 -49.27
CA LEU A 131 22.50 -25.28 -48.12
C LEU A 131 22.66 -24.23 -47.00
N ALA A 132 23.51 -23.21 -47.20
CA ALA A 132 23.71 -22.10 -46.26
C ALA A 132 23.04 -20.76 -46.69
N GLY A 133 22.30 -20.76 -47.82
CA GLY A 133 21.29 -19.74 -48.12
C GLY A 133 19.95 -20.35 -47.71
N GLU A 134 19.19 -19.76 -46.79
CA GLU A 134 18.29 -18.64 -47.14
C GLU A 134 18.01 -17.69 -45.95
N ASN A 135 18.64 -17.83 -44.77
CA ASN A 135 18.29 -17.06 -43.56
C ASN A 135 19.47 -16.47 -42.78
N ALA A 136 20.60 -16.15 -43.44
CA ALA A 136 21.78 -15.60 -42.76
C ALA A 136 21.84 -14.05 -42.86
N LEU A 137 21.85 -13.36 -41.72
CA LEU A 137 22.12 -11.93 -41.65
C LEU A 137 23.61 -11.66 -41.98
N ARG A 138 23.86 -10.89 -43.03
CA ARG A 138 25.23 -10.46 -43.39
C ARG A 138 25.42 -9.01 -43.00
N LEU A 139 26.40 -8.76 -42.12
CA LEU A 139 26.81 -7.41 -41.70
C LEU A 139 28.27 -7.16 -42.10
N THR A 140 28.50 -5.98 -42.65
CA THR A 140 29.79 -5.38 -42.91
C THR A 140 29.95 -4.23 -41.94
N VAL A 141 31.07 -4.16 -41.24
CA VAL A 141 31.38 -3.03 -40.35
C VAL A 141 32.68 -2.40 -40.80
N GLU A 142 32.61 -1.12 -41.13
CA GLU A 142 33.75 -0.25 -41.35
C GLU A 142 33.92 0.62 -40.10
N ASN A 143 35.10 0.65 -39.48
CA ASN A 143 35.31 1.39 -38.24
C ASN A 143 36.67 2.11 -38.28
N ALA A 144 36.64 3.41 -38.57
CA ALA A 144 37.83 4.24 -38.72
C ALA A 144 37.53 5.71 -38.36
N ASN A 145 38.54 6.43 -37.87
CA ASN A 145 38.49 7.90 -37.66
C ASN A 145 37.30 8.38 -36.81
N GLY A 146 36.97 7.67 -35.73
CA GLY A 146 35.82 8.01 -34.89
C GLY A 146 34.46 7.79 -35.56
N ARG A 147 34.41 7.01 -36.65
CA ARG A 147 33.18 6.67 -37.35
C ARG A 147 33.11 5.17 -37.59
N ALA A 148 31.99 4.56 -37.23
CA ALA A 148 31.67 3.19 -37.60
C ALA A 148 30.41 3.16 -38.48
N VAL A 149 30.51 2.53 -39.65
CA VAL A 149 29.38 2.26 -40.54
C VAL A 149 29.09 0.77 -40.52
N VAL A 150 27.88 0.41 -40.13
CA VAL A 150 27.37 -0.96 -40.19
C VAL A 150 26.40 -1.04 -41.36
N SER A 151 26.72 -1.85 -42.35
CA SER A 151 25.86 -2.09 -43.51
C SER A 151 25.59 -3.57 -43.67
N GLY A 152 24.38 -3.96 -44.09
CA GLY A 152 24.06 -5.37 -44.21
C GLY A 152 22.72 -5.65 -44.87
N SER A 153 22.44 -6.92 -45.13
CA SER A 153 21.14 -7.33 -45.65
C SER A 153 20.71 -8.71 -45.15
N TRP A 154 19.39 -8.87 -45.09
CA TRP A 154 18.70 -10.15 -44.87
C TRP A 154 17.95 -10.52 -46.16
N ASN A 155 17.95 -11.81 -46.53
CA ASN A 155 17.16 -12.39 -47.62
C ASN A 155 17.35 -11.71 -48.98
N GLU A 156 18.55 -11.88 -49.57
CA GLU A 156 18.90 -11.41 -50.92
C GLU A 156 18.59 -9.91 -51.18
N GLY A 157 18.73 -9.05 -50.16
CA GLY A 157 18.71 -7.59 -50.34
C GLY A 157 17.34 -6.93 -50.25
N LYS A 158 16.29 -7.62 -49.77
CA LYS A 158 14.98 -6.99 -49.51
C LYS A 158 14.98 -6.09 -48.28
N ASP A 159 15.71 -6.49 -47.24
CA ASP A 159 15.82 -5.76 -45.99
C ASP A 159 17.28 -5.36 -45.80
N THR A 160 17.56 -4.06 -45.92
CA THR A 160 18.92 -3.51 -45.82
C THR A 160 19.08 -2.73 -44.52
N LEU A 161 20.16 -3.02 -43.79
CA LEU A 161 20.55 -2.33 -42.57
C LEU A 161 21.66 -1.34 -42.92
N TRP A 162 21.48 -0.07 -42.57
CA TRP A 162 22.52 0.94 -42.70
C TRP A 162 22.53 1.82 -41.46
N ILE A 163 23.64 1.79 -40.72
CA ILE A 163 23.79 2.53 -39.45
C ILE A 163 25.14 3.24 -39.48
N GLU A 164 25.12 4.51 -39.13
CA GLU A 164 26.33 5.30 -38.94
C GLU A 164 26.45 5.71 -37.48
N ILE A 165 27.62 5.44 -36.89
CA ILE A 165 27.95 5.70 -35.49
C ILE A 165 29.15 6.64 -35.47
N THR A 166 28.99 7.80 -34.86
CA THR A 166 30.07 8.80 -34.73
C THR A 166 30.57 8.89 -33.29
N GLY A 167 31.82 9.33 -33.13
CA GLY A 167 32.54 9.44 -31.88
C GLY A 167 33.76 10.34 -32.03
N ASP A 168 34.70 10.22 -31.09
CA ASP A 168 35.94 10.99 -31.13
C ASP A 168 36.77 10.62 -32.37
N ALA A 169 37.07 11.60 -33.22
CA ALA A 169 37.83 11.44 -34.45
C ALA A 169 39.21 10.78 -34.24
N THR A 170 39.73 10.80 -33.02
CA THR A 170 41.03 10.25 -32.64
C THR A 170 41.01 8.78 -32.22
N ARG A 171 39.84 8.13 -32.07
CA ARG A 171 39.73 6.74 -31.58
C ARG A 171 38.68 5.92 -32.36
N PRO A 172 38.93 4.63 -32.63
CA PRO A 172 37.92 3.75 -33.22
C PRO A 172 36.74 3.54 -32.25
N ILE A 173 35.55 3.32 -32.80
CA ILE A 173 34.34 3.07 -32.01
C ILE A 173 34.46 1.68 -31.35
N PRO A 174 34.22 1.55 -30.03
CA PRO A 174 34.25 0.25 -29.35
C PRO A 174 33.30 -0.77 -29.98
N THR A 175 33.74 -2.02 -30.15
CA THR A 175 32.96 -3.14 -30.72
C THR A 175 31.64 -3.36 -30.00
N GLU A 176 31.57 -3.14 -28.69
CA GLU A 176 30.34 -3.21 -27.89
C GLU A 176 29.32 -2.14 -28.32
N ARG A 177 29.75 -0.89 -28.56
CA ARG A 177 28.86 0.18 -29.03
C ARG A 177 28.32 -0.14 -30.42
N ILE A 178 29.14 -0.73 -31.28
CA ILE A 178 28.75 -1.18 -32.62
C ILE A 178 27.72 -2.31 -32.53
N ALA A 179 27.98 -3.33 -31.69
CA ALA A 179 27.05 -4.43 -31.44
C ALA A 179 25.71 -3.93 -30.89
N SER A 180 25.74 -2.97 -29.96
CA SER A 180 24.52 -2.40 -29.37
C SER A 180 23.70 -1.62 -30.39
N ALA A 181 24.34 -0.74 -31.18
CA ALA A 181 23.65 0.02 -32.22
C ALA A 181 23.04 -0.90 -33.28
N ALA A 182 23.78 -1.93 -33.72
CA ALA A 182 23.27 -2.93 -34.65
C ALA A 182 22.08 -3.72 -34.08
N ALA A 183 22.12 -4.10 -32.79
CA ALA A 183 21.02 -4.81 -32.14
C ALA A 183 19.73 -3.99 -32.08
N HIS A 184 19.82 -2.72 -31.68
CA HIS A 184 18.65 -1.84 -31.61
C HIS A 184 18.08 -1.53 -32.99
N ALA A 185 18.92 -1.33 -34.01
CA ALA A 185 18.45 -1.07 -35.37
C ALA A 185 17.73 -2.28 -36.00
N LEU A 186 18.25 -3.49 -35.78
CA LEU A 186 17.59 -4.73 -36.21
C LEU A 186 16.25 -4.92 -35.49
N THR A 187 16.22 -4.65 -34.19
CA THR A 187 14.99 -4.73 -33.40
C THR A 187 13.97 -3.69 -33.87
N GLN A 188 14.42 -2.45 -34.14
CA GLN A 188 13.60 -1.37 -34.65
C GLN A 188 12.96 -1.75 -35.99
N GLN A 189 13.75 -2.22 -36.95
CA GLN A 189 13.27 -2.63 -38.28
C GLN A 189 12.22 -3.74 -38.17
N GLN A 190 12.44 -4.71 -37.28
CA GLN A 190 11.49 -5.78 -37.06
C GLN A 190 10.18 -5.28 -36.43
N VAL A 191 10.25 -4.37 -35.45
CA VAL A 191 9.06 -3.75 -34.86
C VAL A 191 8.33 -2.89 -35.89
N ALA A 192 9.05 -2.13 -36.71
CA ALA A 192 8.49 -1.25 -37.72
C ALA A 192 7.68 -1.99 -38.79
N SER A 193 8.06 -3.24 -39.11
CA SER A 193 7.26 -4.10 -39.99
C SER A 193 5.82 -4.34 -39.52
N ARG A 194 5.55 -4.15 -38.22
CA ARG A 194 4.25 -4.33 -37.57
C ARG A 194 3.64 -3.02 -37.09
N VAL A 195 4.49 -2.07 -36.71
CA VAL A 195 4.12 -0.73 -36.25
C VAL A 195 4.89 0.27 -37.11
N PRO A 196 4.41 0.60 -38.32
CA PRO A 196 5.14 1.41 -39.29
C PRO A 196 5.57 2.78 -38.76
N GLU A 197 4.88 3.31 -37.75
CA GLU A 197 5.24 4.56 -37.09
C GLU A 197 6.60 4.53 -36.39
N VAL A 198 7.15 3.35 -36.09
CA VAL A 198 8.49 3.16 -35.51
C VAL A 198 9.61 3.52 -36.49
N ASP A 199 9.37 3.46 -37.80
CA ASP A 199 10.33 3.90 -38.82
C ASP A 199 10.60 5.41 -38.76
N ALA A 200 9.71 6.19 -38.14
CA ALA A 200 9.90 7.62 -37.96
C ALA A 200 10.96 7.95 -36.87
N LEU A 201 11.36 6.97 -36.06
CA LEU A 201 12.36 7.13 -35.02
C LEU A 201 13.76 6.85 -35.56
N THR A 202 14.78 7.52 -35.03
CA THR A 202 16.16 7.04 -35.19
C THR A 202 16.42 5.83 -34.29
N VAL A 203 17.48 5.06 -34.57
CA VAL A 203 17.90 3.91 -33.75
C VAL A 203 18.11 4.32 -32.28
N HIS A 204 18.67 5.50 -32.06
CA HIS A 204 18.90 6.03 -30.70
C HIS A 204 17.60 6.45 -30.02
N GLU A 205 16.68 7.10 -30.75
CA GLU A 205 15.33 7.43 -30.24
C GLU A 205 14.51 6.17 -29.94
N PHE A 206 14.70 5.08 -30.70
CA PHE A 206 14.10 3.78 -30.42
C PHE A 206 14.71 3.09 -29.19
N GLU A 207 16.02 3.20 -28.98
CA GLU A 207 16.66 2.76 -27.73
C GLU A 207 16.11 3.54 -26.52
N ASP A 208 15.97 4.87 -26.64
CA ASP A 208 15.38 5.71 -25.62
C ASP A 208 13.92 5.35 -25.32
N LEU A 209 13.16 4.96 -26.34
CA LEU A 209 11.78 4.48 -26.19
C LEU A 209 11.73 3.22 -25.32
N LEU A 210 12.56 2.21 -25.65
CA LEU A 210 12.61 0.95 -24.89
C LEU A 210 13.06 1.19 -23.44
N ALA A 211 14.07 2.05 -23.24
CA ALA A 211 14.53 2.42 -21.91
C ALA A 211 13.44 3.14 -21.10
N THR A 212 12.66 4.01 -21.74
CA THR A 212 11.54 4.73 -21.11
C THR A 212 10.41 3.78 -20.71
N PHE A 213 10.10 2.77 -21.53
CA PHE A 213 9.12 1.74 -21.17
C PHE A 213 9.57 0.90 -19.97
N ALA A 214 10.82 0.45 -19.95
CA ALA A 214 11.36 -0.32 -18.84
C ALA A 214 11.36 0.49 -17.53
N GLN A 215 11.73 1.77 -17.59
CA GLN A 215 11.70 2.67 -16.44
C GLN A 215 10.26 2.95 -15.97
N ALA A 216 9.32 3.15 -16.89
CA ALA A 216 7.92 3.34 -16.53
C ALA A 216 7.31 2.09 -15.87
N ALA A 217 7.65 0.89 -16.35
CA ALA A 217 7.24 -0.37 -15.73
C ALA A 217 7.82 -0.50 -14.31
N GLU A 218 9.09 -0.13 -14.12
CA GLU A 218 9.72 -0.12 -12.80
C GLU A 218 9.05 0.88 -11.84
N LEU A 219 8.84 2.12 -12.28
CA LEU A 219 8.17 3.14 -11.48
C LEU A 219 6.74 2.73 -11.13
N ASN A 220 6.01 2.08 -12.05
CA ASN A 220 4.69 1.53 -11.76
C ASN A 220 4.74 0.53 -10.60
N ARG A 221 5.76 -0.33 -10.52
CA ARG A 221 5.91 -1.27 -9.39
C ARG A 221 6.19 -0.52 -8.08
N GLN A 222 7.07 0.46 -8.13
CA GLN A 222 7.42 1.26 -6.95
C GLN A 222 6.20 2.04 -6.42
N VAL A 223 5.36 2.54 -7.32
CA VAL A 223 4.09 3.20 -6.99
C VAL A 223 3.07 2.23 -6.42
N VAL A 224 3.00 1.00 -6.95
CA VAL A 224 2.19 -0.08 -6.35
C VAL A 224 2.66 -0.42 -4.93
N TRP A 225 3.95 -0.25 -4.63
CA TRP A 225 4.53 -0.39 -3.29
C TRP A 225 4.59 0.92 -2.48
N GLY A 226 3.82 1.93 -2.86
CA GLY A 226 3.63 3.15 -2.07
C GLY A 226 4.71 4.23 -2.22
N ARG A 227 5.62 4.12 -3.21
CA ARG A 227 6.56 5.19 -3.56
C ARG A 227 5.88 6.21 -4.48
N ALA A 228 5.80 7.48 -4.08
CA ALA A 228 5.47 8.56 -4.99
C ALA A 228 6.57 8.68 -6.05
N ALA A 229 6.16 8.79 -7.31
CA ALA A 229 7.06 8.84 -8.46
C ALA A 229 6.64 9.94 -9.45
N GLU A 230 5.94 10.99 -8.98
CA GLU A 230 5.41 12.05 -9.85
C GLU A 230 6.53 12.78 -10.60
N ALA A 231 7.63 13.12 -9.92
CA ALA A 231 8.79 13.75 -10.54
C ALA A 231 9.44 12.82 -11.59
N GLU A 232 9.58 11.53 -11.27
CA GLU A 232 10.15 10.54 -12.19
C GLU A 232 9.23 10.29 -13.40
N PHE A 233 7.90 10.26 -13.21
CA PHE A 233 6.95 10.20 -14.33
C PHE A 233 6.98 11.47 -15.18
N ALA A 234 7.19 12.64 -14.57
CA ALA A 234 7.39 13.89 -15.29
C ALA A 234 8.66 13.86 -16.16
N GLU A 235 9.75 13.29 -15.65
CA GLU A 235 10.99 13.11 -16.43
C GLU A 235 10.79 12.13 -17.60
N LEU A 236 10.11 11.00 -17.37
CA LEU A 236 9.77 10.06 -18.44
C LEU A 236 8.83 10.71 -19.46
N PHE A 237 7.91 11.57 -19.02
CA PHE A 237 7.06 12.36 -19.91
C PHE A 237 7.89 13.27 -20.81
N GLU A 238 8.87 14.02 -20.31
CA GLU A 238 9.71 14.87 -21.17
C GLU A 238 10.51 14.08 -22.22
N ARG A 239 10.86 12.83 -21.93
CA ARG A 239 11.56 11.94 -22.86
C ARG A 239 10.62 11.42 -23.94
N ILE A 240 9.47 10.88 -23.55
CA ILE A 240 8.50 10.30 -24.49
C ILE A 240 7.81 11.37 -25.35
N ASP A 241 7.62 12.58 -24.82
CA ASP A 241 6.95 13.67 -25.52
C ASP A 241 7.73 14.11 -26.78
N LYS A 242 9.07 14.03 -26.72
CA LYS A 242 9.93 14.27 -27.88
C LYS A 242 9.73 13.21 -28.97
N LEU A 243 9.46 11.96 -28.58
CA LEU A 243 9.21 10.87 -29.51
C LEU A 243 7.81 10.97 -30.14
N VAL A 244 6.83 11.49 -29.40
CA VAL A 244 5.50 11.81 -29.95
C VAL A 244 5.61 12.81 -31.10
N VAL A 245 6.49 13.80 -31.00
CA VAL A 245 6.72 14.76 -32.10
C VAL A 245 7.27 14.08 -33.36
N ARG A 246 8.04 12.99 -33.22
CA ARG A 246 8.59 12.22 -34.34
C ARG A 246 7.54 11.30 -34.98
N ALA A 247 6.72 10.66 -34.15
CA ALA A 247 5.70 9.72 -34.57
C ALA A 247 4.29 10.17 -34.11
N PRO A 248 3.78 11.33 -34.57
CA PRO A 248 2.56 11.94 -34.02
C PRO A 248 1.29 11.16 -34.36
N ARG A 249 1.35 10.24 -35.32
CA ARG A 249 0.22 9.37 -35.69
C ARG A 249 0.19 8.07 -34.91
N TRP A 250 1.21 7.81 -34.09
CA TRP A 250 1.29 6.60 -33.29
C TRP A 250 0.40 6.73 -32.04
N LYS A 251 -0.87 6.39 -32.19
CA LYS A 251 -1.90 6.57 -31.15
C LYS A 251 -1.51 5.99 -29.78
N GLU A 252 -0.85 4.84 -29.74
CA GLU A 252 -0.44 4.21 -28.47
C GLU A 252 0.71 4.97 -27.80
N LEU A 253 1.63 5.54 -28.58
CA LEU A 253 2.70 6.40 -28.06
C LEU A 253 2.14 7.71 -27.50
N VAL A 254 1.20 8.34 -28.22
CA VAL A 254 0.52 9.57 -27.78
C VAL A 254 -0.27 9.33 -26.50
N GLN A 255 -1.01 8.22 -26.41
CA GLN A 255 -1.73 7.84 -25.19
C GLN A 255 -0.78 7.54 -24.02
N PHE A 256 0.33 6.84 -24.28
CA PHE A 256 1.31 6.55 -23.24
C PHE A 256 1.95 7.83 -22.70
N ALA A 257 2.30 8.77 -23.58
CA ALA A 257 2.77 10.10 -23.20
C ALA A 257 1.72 10.87 -22.37
N ALA A 258 0.45 10.85 -22.78
CA ALA A 258 -0.63 11.48 -22.02
C ALA A 258 -0.72 10.94 -20.59
N ARG A 259 -0.66 9.61 -20.42
CA ARG A 259 -0.70 8.94 -19.10
C ARG A 259 0.53 9.28 -18.24
N LEU A 260 1.72 9.33 -18.83
CA LEU A 260 2.94 9.72 -18.11
C LEU A 260 2.88 11.18 -17.66
N GLY A 261 2.43 12.09 -18.52
CA GLY A 261 2.26 13.50 -18.18
C GLY A 261 1.23 13.71 -17.07
N ASP A 262 0.14 12.95 -17.10
CA ASP A 262 -0.91 12.97 -16.07
C ASP A 262 -0.39 12.47 -14.72
N ARG A 263 0.27 11.31 -14.72
CA ARG A 263 0.96 10.72 -13.56
C ARG A 263 2.08 11.61 -13.02
N GLY A 264 2.70 12.41 -13.88
CA GLY A 264 3.79 13.33 -13.57
C GLY A 264 3.34 14.77 -13.28
N GLY A 265 2.04 15.00 -13.05
CA GLY A 265 1.53 16.33 -12.69
C GLY A 265 1.62 17.39 -13.79
N LYS A 266 1.95 17.02 -15.04
CA LYS A 266 2.02 17.91 -16.20
C LYS A 266 0.64 18.12 -16.82
N THR A 267 -0.32 18.55 -16.02
CA THR A 267 -1.77 18.58 -16.35
C THR A 267 -2.10 19.23 -17.70
N GLU A 268 -1.56 20.41 -17.99
CA GLU A 268 -1.83 21.08 -19.28
C GLU A 268 -1.31 20.29 -20.49
N ARG A 269 -0.08 19.77 -20.39
CA ARG A 269 0.54 19.02 -21.49
C ARG A 269 -0.06 17.63 -21.63
N ALA A 270 -0.43 16.98 -20.53
CA ALA A 270 -1.17 15.73 -20.52
C ALA A 270 -2.55 15.89 -21.19
N LEU A 271 -3.26 16.99 -20.89
CA LEU A 271 -4.55 17.33 -21.49
C LEU A 271 -4.43 17.52 -23.01
N THR A 272 -3.38 18.19 -23.48
CA THR A 272 -3.06 18.30 -24.90
C THR A 272 -2.88 16.92 -25.53
N ARG A 273 -2.09 16.04 -24.91
CA ARG A 273 -1.85 14.67 -25.42
C ARG A 273 -3.08 13.78 -25.39
N TYR A 274 -3.94 13.90 -24.39
CA TYR A 274 -5.21 13.15 -24.37
C TYR A 274 -6.15 13.58 -25.50
N ARG A 275 -6.20 14.87 -25.84
CA ARG A 275 -6.99 15.36 -26.99
C ARG A 275 -6.43 14.85 -28.32
N GLU A 276 -5.12 14.91 -28.51
CA GLU A 276 -4.46 14.35 -29.69
C GLU A 276 -4.69 12.83 -29.79
N ALA A 277 -4.61 12.11 -28.68
CA ALA A 277 -4.93 10.68 -28.65
C ALA A 277 -6.39 10.40 -29.02
N LEU A 278 -7.32 11.24 -28.58
CA LEU A 278 -8.75 11.12 -28.89
C LEU A 278 -9.01 11.30 -30.39
N ASP A 279 -8.35 12.27 -31.02
CA ASP A 279 -8.46 12.57 -32.45
C ASP A 279 -7.92 11.42 -33.34
N LEU A 280 -7.01 10.60 -32.80
CA LEU A 280 -6.44 9.44 -33.49
C LEU A 280 -7.28 8.15 -33.33
N LEU A 281 -8.32 8.14 -32.49
CA LEU A 281 -9.16 6.96 -32.28
C LEU A 281 -10.29 6.88 -33.32
N GLU A 282 -10.57 5.68 -33.81
CA GLU A 282 -11.72 5.41 -34.68
C GLU A 282 -13.06 5.68 -33.97
N PRO A 283 -14.10 6.14 -34.70
CA PRO A 283 -15.45 6.26 -34.16
C PRO A 283 -15.96 4.91 -33.66
N GLY A 284 -16.23 4.81 -32.35
CA GLY A 284 -16.68 3.57 -31.69
C GLY A 284 -15.59 2.78 -30.95
N SER A 285 -14.37 3.31 -30.86
CA SER A 285 -13.33 2.72 -30.00
C SER A 285 -13.80 2.62 -28.54
N ALA A 286 -13.58 1.46 -27.92
CA ALA A 286 -13.88 1.22 -26.50
C ALA A 286 -13.07 2.12 -25.55
N LEU A 287 -11.94 2.68 -26.01
CA LEU A 287 -11.07 3.56 -25.23
C LEU A 287 -11.53 5.03 -25.25
N ARG A 288 -12.44 5.38 -26.16
CA ARG A 288 -12.88 6.77 -26.38
C ARG A 288 -13.58 7.37 -25.13
N PRO A 289 -14.55 6.68 -24.48
CA PRO A 289 -15.23 7.21 -23.30
C PRO A 289 -14.28 7.49 -22.13
N ASP A 290 -13.27 6.63 -21.93
CA ASP A 290 -12.31 6.78 -20.83
C ASP A 290 -11.40 8.00 -21.03
N ILE A 291 -10.94 8.22 -22.26
CA ILE A 291 -10.14 9.40 -22.60
C ILE A 291 -10.96 10.68 -22.47
N GLU A 292 -12.21 10.70 -22.95
CA GLU A 292 -13.11 11.86 -22.82
C GLU A 292 -13.38 12.21 -21.36
N LYS A 293 -13.65 11.20 -20.52
CA LYS A 293 -13.81 11.38 -19.07
C LYS A 293 -12.56 11.96 -18.43
N ARG A 294 -11.38 11.51 -18.88
CA ARG A 294 -10.10 12.01 -18.34
C ARG A 294 -9.81 13.44 -18.77
N ILE A 295 -10.12 13.81 -20.01
CA ILE A 295 -10.02 15.18 -20.51
C ILE A 295 -10.92 16.11 -19.69
N ALA A 296 -12.16 15.71 -19.41
CA ALA A 296 -13.08 16.49 -18.59
C ALA A 296 -12.51 16.72 -17.17
N TYR A 297 -12.05 15.65 -16.52
CA TYR A 297 -11.44 15.73 -15.20
C TYR A 297 -10.22 16.67 -15.14
N LEU A 298 -9.27 16.51 -16.08
CA LEU A 298 -8.08 17.36 -16.12
C LEU A 298 -8.39 18.80 -16.51
N SER A 299 -9.41 19.04 -17.34
CA SER A 299 -9.87 20.39 -17.69
C SER A 299 -10.47 21.10 -16.48
N ASP A 300 -11.30 20.40 -15.69
CA ASP A 300 -11.87 20.95 -14.45
C ASP A 300 -10.79 21.25 -13.40
N ARG A 301 -9.78 20.36 -13.29
CA ARG A 301 -8.60 20.57 -12.42
C ARG A 301 -7.77 21.79 -12.86
N LEU A 302 -7.62 22.01 -14.17
CA LEU A 302 -6.90 23.15 -14.71
C LEU A 302 -7.65 24.46 -14.51
N LEU A 303 -8.98 24.45 -14.68
CA LEU A 303 -9.84 25.60 -14.39
C LEU A 303 -9.84 25.97 -12.91
N ALA A 304 -9.67 24.99 -12.02
CA ALA A 304 -9.53 25.20 -10.58
C ALA A 304 -8.14 25.74 -10.15
N THR A 305 -7.14 25.73 -11.05
CA THR A 305 -5.75 26.19 -10.78
C THR A 305 -5.38 27.50 -11.48
N ALA A 306 -6.27 28.08 -12.29
CA ALA A 306 -6.07 29.40 -12.87
C ALA A 306 -6.01 30.48 -11.76
N PRO A 307 -5.00 31.38 -11.77
CA PRO A 307 -4.82 32.36 -10.71
C PRO A 307 -5.96 33.39 -10.74
N GLY A 308 -6.86 33.32 -9.77
CA GLY A 308 -7.69 34.46 -9.40
C GLY A 308 -6.81 35.63 -8.93
N PRO A 309 -7.29 36.89 -9.03
CA PRO A 309 -6.51 38.04 -8.58
C PRO A 309 -6.13 37.85 -7.11
N GLN A 310 -4.83 37.92 -6.81
CA GLN A 310 -4.38 37.92 -5.41
C GLN A 310 -5.03 39.10 -4.67
N PRO A 311 -5.78 38.87 -3.59
CA PRO A 311 -6.20 39.97 -2.76
C PRO A 311 -5.00 40.44 -1.94
N SER A 312 -4.53 41.63 -2.25
CA SER A 312 -3.77 42.46 -1.31
C SER A 312 -4.69 42.79 -0.14
N GLY A 313 -4.63 42.00 0.93
CA GLY A 313 -5.40 42.24 2.15
C GLY A 313 -4.93 41.31 3.27
N ALA A 314 -4.80 41.84 4.48
CA ALA A 314 -4.49 41.11 5.71
C ALA A 314 -5.38 39.87 5.89
N PRO A 315 -4.92 38.81 6.60
CA PRO A 315 -5.60 37.53 6.63
C PRO A 315 -7.03 37.68 7.17
N THR A 316 -7.99 37.41 6.30
CA THR A 316 -9.39 37.24 6.66
C THR A 316 -9.53 36.03 7.57
N ARG A 317 -10.35 36.15 8.63
CA ARG A 317 -10.68 35.09 9.60
C ARG A 317 -10.90 33.73 8.90
N PRO A 318 -10.36 32.61 9.44
CA PRO A 318 -10.56 31.28 8.87
C PRO A 318 -12.04 30.98 8.64
N ALA A 319 -12.41 30.62 7.41
CA ALA A 319 -13.81 30.34 7.06
C ALA A 319 -14.24 28.95 7.58
N ALA A 320 -15.03 28.92 8.65
CA ALA A 320 -15.51 27.70 9.31
C ALA A 320 -16.33 26.79 8.38
N PRO A 321 -16.16 25.46 8.40
CA PRO A 321 -16.79 24.54 7.46
C PRO A 321 -18.33 24.63 7.48
N PRO A 322 -19.02 24.24 6.38
CA PRO A 322 -20.47 24.29 6.33
C PRO A 322 -21.10 23.37 7.38
N ARG A 323 -22.07 23.89 8.13
CA ARG A 323 -22.87 23.08 9.06
C ARG A 323 -23.64 21.99 8.31
N SER A 324 -23.71 20.80 8.89
CA SER A 324 -24.47 19.66 8.35
C SER A 324 -25.38 19.03 9.40
N ASP A 325 -26.67 19.33 9.32
CA ASP A 325 -27.64 18.89 10.33
C ASP A 325 -27.79 17.36 10.37
N TRP A 326 -27.68 16.67 9.23
CA TRP A 326 -27.75 15.21 9.21
C TRP A 326 -26.57 14.57 9.95
N LEU A 327 -25.38 15.16 9.81
CA LEU A 327 -24.15 14.64 10.41
C LEU A 327 -24.15 14.89 11.92
N LEU A 328 -24.56 16.09 12.34
CA LEU A 328 -24.73 16.41 13.75
C LEU A 328 -25.79 15.51 14.40
N ALA A 329 -26.92 15.27 13.72
CA ALA A 329 -27.95 14.35 14.21
C ALA A 329 -27.43 12.90 14.32
N ALA A 330 -26.74 12.39 13.30
CA ALA A 330 -26.18 11.03 13.32
C ALA A 330 -25.19 10.83 14.47
N LEU A 331 -24.42 11.87 14.81
CA LEU A 331 -23.42 11.85 15.87
C LEU A 331 -23.98 12.26 17.25
N GLY A 332 -25.28 12.55 17.38
CA GLY A 332 -25.88 12.98 18.65
C GLY A 332 -25.35 14.33 19.16
N VAL A 333 -25.08 15.27 18.26
CA VAL A 333 -24.53 16.60 18.56
C VAL A 333 -25.64 17.65 18.45
N ALA A 334 -26.25 18.00 19.57
CA ALA A 334 -27.33 19.02 19.62
C ALA A 334 -26.81 20.48 19.63
N GLY A 335 -25.62 20.70 20.21
CA GLY A 335 -24.97 22.01 20.32
C GLY A 335 -23.45 21.91 20.18
N LEU A 336 -22.79 23.03 19.91
CA LEU A 336 -21.34 23.10 19.64
C LEU A 336 -20.52 23.66 20.81
N GLU A 337 -21.16 23.94 21.93
CA GLU A 337 -20.47 24.41 23.14
C GLU A 337 -19.71 23.26 23.81
N MET A 338 -18.53 23.59 24.36
CA MET A 338 -17.67 22.68 25.11
C MET A 338 -17.33 23.34 26.45
N PRO A 339 -17.43 22.60 27.58
CA PRO A 339 -17.15 23.16 28.91
C PRO A 339 -15.65 23.37 29.18
N GLY A 340 -14.78 22.94 28.27
CA GLY A 340 -13.34 23.06 28.36
C GLY A 340 -12.66 22.89 27.00
N THR A 341 -11.37 23.19 26.97
CA THR A 341 -10.54 23.03 25.77
C THR A 341 -9.77 21.72 25.83
N VAL A 342 -9.82 20.94 24.75
CA VAL A 342 -9.07 19.69 24.58
C VAL A 342 -8.02 19.87 23.51
N ARG A 343 -6.82 19.33 23.74
CA ARG A 343 -5.67 19.39 22.82
C ARG A 343 -5.65 18.15 21.94
N VAL A 344 -5.80 18.34 20.64
CA VAL A 344 -5.78 17.31 19.61
C VAL A 344 -4.47 17.40 18.83
N GLY A 345 -3.57 16.44 19.04
CA GLY A 345 -2.40 16.25 18.19
C GLY A 345 -2.83 15.67 16.84
N VAL A 346 -2.38 16.25 15.75
CA VAL A 346 -2.69 15.76 14.39
C VAL A 346 -1.39 15.36 13.72
N LEU A 347 -1.30 14.08 13.38
CA LEU A 347 -0.17 13.56 12.63
C LEU A 347 -0.46 13.68 11.13
N GLY A 348 0.41 14.35 10.40
CA GLY A 348 0.25 14.64 8.98
C GLY A 348 0.97 15.91 8.51
N GLY A 349 1.70 16.60 9.38
CA GLY A 349 2.37 17.87 9.09
C GLY A 349 1.54 19.11 9.44
N LEU A 350 2.05 20.28 9.04
CA LEU A 350 1.39 21.57 9.27
C LEU A 350 0.24 21.79 8.28
N PRO A 351 -0.92 22.34 8.71
CA PRO A 351 -1.99 22.71 7.80
C PRO A 351 -1.61 23.93 6.96
N SER A 352 -2.35 24.19 5.88
CA SER A 352 -2.14 25.38 5.05
C SER A 352 -2.46 26.67 5.83
N SER A 353 -1.82 27.78 5.46
CA SER A 353 -1.99 29.07 6.15
C SER A 353 -3.46 29.52 6.15
N GLY A 354 -3.93 30.09 7.27
CA GLY A 354 -5.32 30.52 7.40
C GLY A 354 -6.33 29.39 7.67
N THR A 355 -5.84 28.18 7.97
CA THR A 355 -6.67 27.05 8.43
C THR A 355 -7.25 27.28 9.82
N LEU A 356 -6.43 27.77 10.74
CA LEU A 356 -6.78 28.08 12.12
C LEU A 356 -6.23 29.45 12.49
N ASP A 357 -6.86 30.07 13.48
CA ASP A 357 -6.27 31.19 14.21
C ASP A 357 -4.97 30.70 14.87
N GLU A 358 -3.90 31.50 14.86
CA GLU A 358 -2.62 31.17 15.51
C GLU A 358 -2.80 30.87 17.00
N ALA A 359 -3.83 31.43 17.65
CA ALA A 359 -4.16 31.11 19.04
C ALA A 359 -4.78 29.70 19.24
N ARG A 360 -5.19 29.02 18.16
CA ARG A 360 -5.85 27.70 18.21
C ARG A 360 -4.93 26.52 17.94
N TYR A 361 -3.65 26.75 17.61
CA TYR A 361 -2.71 25.66 17.45
C TYR A 361 -1.31 26.00 17.96
N GLU A 362 -0.53 24.94 18.21
CA GLU A 362 0.91 25.04 18.48
C GLU A 362 1.67 24.04 17.61
N VAL A 363 2.97 24.27 17.47
CA VAL A 363 3.86 23.40 16.69
C VAL A 363 4.87 22.74 17.61
N ALA A 364 4.86 21.41 17.67
CA ALA A 364 5.78 20.60 18.45
C ALA A 364 7.11 20.39 17.71
N GLY A 365 8.23 20.37 18.44
CA GLY A 365 9.57 20.10 17.90
C GLY A 365 10.50 21.32 17.83
N ASP A 366 11.67 21.16 17.19
CA ASP A 366 12.77 22.14 17.20
C ASP A 366 12.69 23.20 16.07
N GLY A 367 11.60 23.22 15.30
CA GLY A 367 11.33 24.24 14.29
C GLY A 367 12.22 24.19 13.04
N ARG A 368 13.07 23.17 12.87
CA ARG A 368 14.02 23.08 11.73
C ARG A 368 13.46 22.47 10.44
N ALA A 369 12.16 22.21 10.38
CA ALA A 369 11.56 21.50 9.26
C ALA A 369 11.28 22.41 8.06
N LYS A 370 11.30 21.79 6.87
CA LYS A 370 10.89 22.41 5.61
C LYS A 370 9.38 22.71 5.62
N ALA A 371 8.96 23.67 4.80
CA ALA A 371 7.55 23.95 4.59
C ALA A 371 6.82 22.66 4.19
N ALA A 372 5.64 22.40 4.79
CA ALA A 372 4.82 21.26 4.44
C ALA A 372 4.47 21.28 2.96
N ASP A 373 4.47 20.12 2.31
CA ASP A 373 3.97 19.96 0.96
C ASP A 373 2.56 20.61 0.85
N PRO A 374 2.30 21.51 -0.13
CA PRO A 374 1.04 22.26 -0.19
C PRO A 374 -0.21 21.38 -0.26
N MET A 375 -0.12 20.19 -0.89
CA MET A 375 -1.24 19.26 -0.97
C MET A 375 -1.49 18.61 0.39
N MET A 376 -0.43 18.18 1.10
CA MET A 376 -0.56 17.66 2.46
C MET A 376 -1.07 18.71 3.44
N ALA A 377 -0.61 19.96 3.32
CA ALA A 377 -1.07 21.07 4.14
C ALA A 377 -2.58 21.32 3.96
N GLU A 378 -3.08 21.24 2.71
CA GLU A 378 -4.51 21.38 2.43
C GLU A 378 -5.33 20.15 2.85
N TYR A 379 -4.74 18.95 2.78
CA TYR A 379 -5.36 17.73 3.30
C TYR A 379 -5.55 17.79 4.83
N VAL A 380 -4.50 18.16 5.57
CA VAL A 380 -4.56 18.33 7.03
C VAL A 380 -5.59 19.40 7.39
N ARG A 381 -5.70 20.47 6.61
CA ARG A 381 -6.76 21.47 6.77
C ARG A 381 -8.15 20.88 6.70
N THR A 382 -8.44 20.04 5.69
CA THR A 382 -9.78 19.44 5.57
C THR A 382 -10.08 18.46 6.70
N VAL A 383 -9.06 17.79 7.25
CA VAL A 383 -9.22 16.91 8.42
C VAL A 383 -9.53 17.72 9.68
N VAL A 384 -8.79 18.80 9.93
CA VAL A 384 -9.04 19.73 11.04
C VAL A 384 -10.46 20.30 10.97
N GLN A 385 -10.91 20.71 9.77
CA GLN A 385 -12.27 21.18 9.57
C GLN A 385 -13.31 20.10 9.91
N ALA A 386 -13.05 18.83 9.61
CA ALA A 386 -13.96 17.75 10.00
C ALA A 386 -14.05 17.57 11.52
N VAL A 387 -12.95 17.73 12.27
CA VAL A 387 -12.99 17.79 13.74
C VAL A 387 -13.82 18.98 14.20
N ASP A 388 -13.61 20.16 13.61
CA ASP A 388 -14.30 21.41 13.96
C ASP A 388 -15.81 21.39 13.70
N LEU A 389 -16.30 20.50 12.82
CA LEU A 389 -17.75 20.30 12.62
C LEU A 389 -18.46 19.90 13.91
N VAL A 390 -17.78 19.16 14.78
CA VAL A 390 -18.36 18.66 16.03
C VAL A 390 -17.68 19.22 17.27
N ALA A 391 -16.43 19.66 17.19
CA ALA A 391 -15.63 20.17 18.32
C ALA A 391 -14.89 21.48 17.97
N PRO A 392 -15.60 22.57 17.64
CA PRO A 392 -14.98 23.82 17.16
C PRO A 392 -14.13 24.58 18.19
N GLN A 393 -14.15 24.15 19.46
CA GLN A 393 -13.34 24.73 20.54
C GLN A 393 -12.08 23.91 20.84
N ALA A 394 -11.80 22.84 20.09
CA ALA A 394 -10.57 22.08 20.23
C ALA A 394 -9.33 22.98 19.97
N ARG A 395 -8.19 22.65 20.57
CA ARG A 395 -6.89 23.21 20.18
C ARG A 395 -6.05 22.15 19.55
N TYR A 396 -5.19 22.53 18.61
CA TYR A 396 -4.42 21.58 17.83
C TYR A 396 -2.94 21.63 18.13
N ILE A 397 -2.29 20.48 18.02
CA ILE A 397 -0.84 20.36 18.04
C ILE A 397 -0.44 19.72 16.72
N PHE A 398 0.44 20.37 15.98
CA PHE A 398 1.03 19.82 14.78
C PHE A 398 2.51 19.58 15.02
N ALA A 399 3.08 18.58 14.35
CA ALA A 399 4.52 18.42 14.29
C ALA A 399 4.95 18.61 12.83
N PRO A 400 6.02 19.35 12.55
CA PRO A 400 6.49 19.50 11.19
C PRO A 400 6.93 18.15 10.61
N SER A 401 6.54 17.87 9.37
CA SER A 401 6.94 16.67 8.65
C SER A 401 8.30 16.91 7.97
N ALA A 402 9.21 15.94 8.06
CA ALA A 402 10.52 15.98 7.40
C ALA A 402 10.45 15.58 5.91
N THR A 403 9.27 15.62 5.29
CA THR A 403 9.05 15.16 3.93
C THR A 403 9.17 16.32 2.95
N SER A 404 9.98 16.17 1.89
CA SER A 404 9.96 17.09 0.73
C SER A 404 8.96 16.68 -0.35
N ASP A 405 8.46 15.43 -0.29
CA ASP A 405 7.78 14.75 -1.40
C ASP A 405 6.44 14.09 -0.97
N GLY A 406 5.90 14.43 0.21
CA GLY A 406 4.60 13.93 0.69
C GLY A 406 4.54 12.46 1.15
N LEU A 407 5.63 11.69 1.05
CA LEU A 407 5.72 10.30 1.50
C LEU A 407 6.25 10.16 2.92
N TYR A 408 5.48 9.47 3.76
CA TYR A 408 5.87 9.10 5.11
C TYR A 408 6.64 7.77 5.12
N SER A 409 7.95 7.81 5.37
CA SER A 409 8.68 6.61 5.81
C SER A 409 8.33 6.29 7.27
N ASP A 410 8.53 5.04 7.69
CA ASP A 410 8.36 4.65 9.11
C ASP A 410 9.22 5.53 10.04
N SER A 411 10.42 5.93 9.61
CA SER A 411 11.29 6.81 10.40
C SER A 411 10.73 8.23 10.54
N HIS A 412 10.10 8.77 9.50
CA HIS A 412 9.45 10.08 9.55
C HIS A 412 8.18 10.04 10.42
N LEU A 413 7.37 8.98 10.28
CA LEU A 413 6.17 8.77 11.12
C LEU A 413 6.53 8.68 12.59
N LEU A 414 7.55 7.88 12.94
CA LEU A 414 7.97 7.72 14.32
C LEU A 414 8.56 9.02 14.89
N ALA A 415 9.27 9.82 14.09
CA ALA A 415 9.76 11.11 14.52
C ALA A 415 8.63 12.11 14.81
N GLU A 416 7.62 12.18 13.93
CA GLU A 416 6.45 13.03 14.11
C GLU A 416 5.60 12.58 15.30
N LEU A 417 5.34 11.27 15.42
CA LEU A 417 4.67 10.66 16.58
C LEU A 417 5.39 11.02 17.88
N ASN A 418 6.73 10.93 17.90
CA ASN A 418 7.51 11.24 19.09
C ASN A 418 7.44 12.72 19.46
N ALA A 419 7.46 13.63 18.48
CA ALA A 419 7.30 15.07 18.71
C ALA A 419 5.91 15.40 19.26
N LEU A 420 4.86 14.83 18.68
CA LEU A 420 3.49 15.00 19.15
C LEU A 420 3.30 14.39 20.56
N ALA A 421 3.82 13.19 20.81
CA ALA A 421 3.76 12.55 22.12
C ALA A 421 4.44 13.40 23.21
N ALA A 422 5.60 13.98 22.90
CA ALA A 422 6.33 14.86 23.83
C ALA A 422 5.52 16.11 24.21
N ALA A 423 4.67 16.61 23.31
CA ALA A 423 3.76 17.73 23.57
C ALA A 423 2.54 17.33 24.44
N ARG A 424 2.34 16.04 24.67
CA ARG A 424 1.24 15.45 25.48
C ARG A 424 -0.15 15.98 25.11
N PRO A 425 -0.64 15.75 23.89
CA PRO A 425 -2.04 16.01 23.56
C PRO A 425 -2.96 15.09 24.38
N ASP A 426 -4.22 15.50 24.57
CA ASP A 426 -5.24 14.63 25.16
C ASP A 426 -5.66 13.54 24.17
N ILE A 427 -5.72 13.92 22.88
CA ILE A 427 -6.12 13.04 21.77
C ILE A 427 -5.08 13.14 20.65
N LEU A 428 -4.65 12.02 20.10
CA LEU A 428 -3.78 11.95 18.94
C LEU A 428 -4.55 11.37 17.75
N LEU A 429 -4.85 12.22 16.77
CA LEU A 429 -5.49 11.85 15.52
C LEU A 429 -4.43 11.52 14.46
N ILE A 430 -4.43 10.28 14.00
CA ILE A 430 -3.52 9.80 12.95
C ILE A 430 -4.25 9.89 11.62
N THR A 431 -3.72 10.68 10.67
CA THR A 431 -4.41 10.92 9.39
C THR A 431 -3.79 10.19 8.20
N VAL A 432 -2.65 9.51 8.39
CA VAL A 432 -1.91 8.84 7.30
C VAL A 432 -1.73 7.35 7.59
N GLY A 433 -2.08 6.54 6.58
CA GLY A 433 -2.02 5.07 6.58
C GLY A 433 -2.86 4.39 7.67
N PRO A 434 -3.23 3.11 7.53
CA PRO A 434 -3.36 2.29 8.71
C PRO A 434 -1.94 1.96 9.20
N LEU A 435 -1.56 2.45 10.39
CA LEU A 435 -0.31 2.00 11.04
C LEU A 435 -0.42 0.50 11.32
N ARG A 436 0.53 -0.30 10.84
CA ARG A 436 0.54 -1.77 11.00
C ARG A 436 1.90 -2.26 11.50
N GLY A 437 1.89 -3.33 12.29
CA GLY A 437 3.11 -4.01 12.76
C GLY A 437 3.44 -3.76 14.24
N GLY A 438 4.35 -4.59 14.77
CA GLY A 438 4.65 -4.64 16.21
C GLY A 438 5.27 -3.36 16.78
N ILE A 439 6.00 -2.58 15.97
CA ILE A 439 6.59 -1.32 16.42
C ILE A 439 5.51 -0.30 16.80
N TYR A 440 4.49 -0.14 15.95
CA TYR A 440 3.37 0.74 16.22
C TYR A 440 2.50 0.20 17.35
N GLN A 441 2.35 -1.12 17.47
CA GLN A 441 1.62 -1.69 18.60
C GLN A 441 2.24 -1.27 19.96
N ASN A 442 3.56 -1.31 20.08
CA ASN A 442 4.26 -0.89 21.29
C ASN A 442 4.14 0.62 21.53
N VAL A 443 4.35 1.43 20.49
CA VAL A 443 4.27 2.90 20.57
C VAL A 443 2.87 3.33 20.99
N LEU A 444 1.82 2.84 20.32
CA LEU A 444 0.44 3.20 20.62
C LEU A 444 0.01 2.70 22.01
N GLY A 445 0.46 1.51 22.43
CA GLY A 445 0.22 1.00 23.78
C GLY A 445 0.83 1.88 24.88
N LYS A 446 2.03 2.42 24.63
CA LYS A 446 2.68 3.39 25.53
C LYS A 446 1.91 4.71 25.56
N LEU A 447 1.51 5.27 24.42
CA LEU A 447 0.71 6.50 24.37
C LEU A 447 -0.60 6.36 25.16
N ALA A 448 -1.30 5.24 24.99
CA ALA A 448 -2.50 4.95 25.76
C ALA A 448 -2.24 4.86 27.27
N SER A 449 -1.12 4.27 27.70
CA SER A 449 -0.74 4.24 29.14
C SER A 449 -0.41 5.62 29.71
N GLU A 450 0.05 6.54 28.87
CA GLU A 450 0.30 7.94 29.21
C GLU A 450 -0.98 8.80 29.17
N LYS A 451 -2.15 8.14 29.05
CA LYS A 451 -3.49 8.72 28.99
C LYS A 451 -3.76 9.55 27.73
N ILE A 452 -3.02 9.30 26.65
CA ILE A 452 -3.28 9.91 25.33
C ILE A 452 -4.22 8.98 24.56
N LEU A 453 -5.40 9.47 24.19
CA LEU A 453 -6.34 8.70 23.37
C LEU A 453 -5.89 8.75 21.91
N VAL A 454 -5.60 7.60 21.32
CA VAL A 454 -5.21 7.52 19.89
C VAL A 454 -6.43 7.19 19.04
N VAL A 455 -6.60 7.93 17.93
CA VAL A 455 -7.67 7.74 16.94
C VAL A 455 -7.08 7.47 15.57
N LEU A 456 -7.48 6.37 14.95
CA LEU A 456 -6.98 5.87 13.67
C LEU A 456 -8.13 5.59 12.69
N PRO A 457 -7.92 5.81 11.39
CA PRO A 457 -8.80 5.30 10.37
C PRO A 457 -8.74 3.77 10.32
N ALA A 458 -9.88 3.10 10.10
CA ALA A 458 -9.91 1.66 9.82
C ALA A 458 -9.21 1.30 8.51
N GLY A 459 -9.11 2.27 7.58
CA GLY A 459 -8.52 2.12 6.27
C GLY A 459 -9.56 1.81 5.17
N ASN A 460 -9.14 2.02 3.93
CA ASN A 460 -10.02 2.06 2.75
C ASN A 460 -9.78 0.84 1.80
N GLU A 461 -9.13 -0.21 2.29
CA GLU A 461 -8.77 -1.41 1.52
C GLU A 461 -9.73 -2.57 1.81
N ARG A 462 -10.85 -2.64 1.08
CA ARG A 462 -11.88 -3.66 1.30
C ARG A 462 -11.30 -5.09 1.23
N GLY A 463 -11.52 -5.89 2.27
CA GLY A 463 -11.08 -7.29 2.36
C GLY A 463 -9.92 -7.51 3.32
N GLU A 464 -9.19 -6.45 3.67
CA GLU A 464 -8.13 -6.48 4.67
C GLU A 464 -8.67 -6.19 6.08
N PRO A 465 -8.14 -6.83 7.14
CA PRO A 465 -8.50 -6.50 8.50
C PRO A 465 -8.04 -5.07 8.86
N PRO A 466 -8.83 -4.32 9.64
CA PRO A 466 -8.43 -2.99 10.08
C PRO A 466 -7.20 -3.06 11.00
N PRO A 467 -6.45 -1.95 11.16
CA PRO A 467 -5.24 -1.95 11.98
C PRO A 467 -5.57 -2.37 13.41
N PHE A 468 -4.74 -3.27 13.94
CA PHE A 468 -4.87 -3.79 15.30
C PHE A 468 -6.20 -4.50 15.60
N ASP A 469 -6.89 -5.05 14.58
CA ASP A 469 -8.07 -5.89 14.85
C ASP A 469 -7.69 -7.09 15.72
N ARG A 470 -8.51 -7.37 16.73
CA ARG A 470 -8.27 -8.41 17.75
C ARG A 470 -6.95 -8.23 18.53
N SER A 471 -6.32 -7.05 18.45
CA SER A 471 -5.16 -6.70 19.26
C SER A 471 -5.58 -6.27 20.66
N ALA A 472 -4.65 -6.38 21.61
CA ALA A 472 -4.81 -5.83 22.94
C ALA A 472 -5.03 -4.31 22.97
N LEU A 473 -4.63 -3.61 21.91
CA LEU A 473 -4.87 -2.18 21.77
C LEU A 473 -6.32 -1.82 21.53
N ALA A 474 -7.15 -2.73 21.01
CA ALA A 474 -8.52 -2.42 20.57
C ALA A 474 -9.43 -1.84 21.67
N SER A 475 -9.12 -2.08 22.95
CA SER A 475 -9.85 -1.49 24.09
C SER A 475 -9.31 -0.12 24.52
N ARG A 476 -8.20 0.33 23.94
CA ARG A 476 -7.39 1.50 24.39
C ARG A 476 -7.21 2.56 23.30
N ILE A 477 -7.51 2.22 22.04
CA ILE A 477 -7.46 3.12 20.87
C ILE A 477 -8.79 3.08 20.13
N LEU A 478 -9.09 4.14 19.38
CA LEU A 478 -10.25 4.20 18.49
C LEU A 478 -9.81 3.89 17.06
N VAL A 479 -10.24 2.74 16.53
CA VAL A 479 -10.11 2.42 15.10
C VAL A 479 -11.47 2.62 14.45
N VAL A 480 -11.56 3.54 13.49
CA VAL A 480 -12.86 4.08 13.06
C VAL A 480 -13.15 3.75 11.61
N ALA A 481 -14.19 2.95 11.41
CA ALA A 481 -14.76 2.59 10.12
C ALA A 481 -15.82 3.60 9.66
N SER A 482 -16.06 3.63 8.35
CA SER A 482 -16.94 4.60 7.70
C SER A 482 -18.33 4.04 7.45
N VAL A 483 -19.34 4.88 7.67
CA VAL A 483 -20.71 4.65 7.16
C VAL A 483 -21.18 5.76 6.23
N ASP A 484 -22.10 5.38 5.34
CA ASP A 484 -22.87 6.31 4.52
C ASP A 484 -23.93 7.06 5.35
N ARG A 485 -24.66 7.98 4.70
CA ARG A 485 -25.73 8.76 5.33
C ARG A 485 -26.88 7.91 5.93
N LYS A 486 -27.02 6.66 5.50
CA LYS A 486 -28.04 5.73 6.02
C LYS A 486 -27.48 4.82 7.13
N GLY A 487 -26.23 5.02 7.55
CA GLY A 487 -25.58 4.19 8.56
C GLY A 487 -25.15 2.82 8.03
N ARG A 488 -25.09 2.62 6.71
CA ARG A 488 -24.57 1.39 6.10
C ARG A 488 -23.06 1.50 5.93
N PRO A 489 -22.28 0.41 6.06
CA PRO A 489 -20.83 0.46 5.83
C PRO A 489 -20.51 1.04 4.45
N SER A 490 -19.62 2.03 4.40
CA SER A 490 -19.12 2.60 3.14
C SER A 490 -18.43 1.54 2.30
N ALA A 491 -18.50 1.66 0.97
CA ALA A 491 -18.00 0.63 0.05
C ALA A 491 -16.48 0.36 0.20
N PHE A 492 -15.70 1.37 0.60
CA PHE A 492 -14.25 1.27 0.81
C PHE A 492 -13.85 0.79 2.21
N THR A 493 -14.73 0.87 3.22
CA THR A 493 -14.28 0.75 4.61
C THR A 493 -13.82 -0.67 4.94
N GLN A 494 -12.67 -0.77 5.61
CA GLN A 494 -12.27 -1.99 6.30
C GLN A 494 -13.19 -2.24 7.50
N GLN A 495 -13.45 -3.51 7.80
CA GLN A 495 -14.38 -3.94 8.84
C GLN A 495 -13.71 -4.98 9.72
N GLY A 496 -13.96 -4.89 11.03
CA GLY A 496 -13.41 -5.81 12.01
C GLY A 496 -14.26 -5.82 13.28
N SER A 497 -13.96 -6.75 14.19
CA SER A 497 -14.67 -6.85 15.47
C SER A 497 -14.41 -5.68 16.43
N SER A 498 -13.32 -4.97 16.22
CA SER A 498 -12.84 -3.90 17.09
C SER A 498 -13.19 -2.49 16.63
N VAL A 499 -13.72 -2.31 15.41
CA VAL A 499 -13.95 -0.96 14.85
C VAL A 499 -15.17 -0.29 15.45
N LEU A 500 -15.09 1.02 15.60
CA LEU A 500 -16.24 1.89 15.83
C LEU A 500 -16.69 2.50 14.50
N TRP A 501 -17.95 2.91 14.41
CA TRP A 501 -18.52 3.45 13.18
C TRP A 501 -18.80 4.94 13.30
N ALA A 502 -18.37 5.72 12.33
CA ALA A 502 -18.70 7.14 12.20
C ALA A 502 -19.00 7.48 10.73
N PRO A 503 -19.77 8.55 10.44
CA PRO A 503 -19.96 9.00 9.07
C PRO A 503 -18.63 9.25 8.38
N GLY A 504 -18.49 8.85 7.12
CA GLY A 504 -17.28 9.11 6.35
C GLY A 504 -17.54 9.37 4.88
N GLU A 505 -18.78 9.70 4.52
CA GLU A 505 -19.18 10.12 3.18
C GLU A 505 -19.86 11.48 3.25
N MET A 506 -19.68 12.29 2.21
CA MET A 506 -20.23 13.64 2.09
C MET A 506 -19.88 14.57 3.27
N ILE A 507 -18.65 14.49 3.78
CA ILE A 507 -18.19 15.30 4.91
C ILE A 507 -17.92 16.72 4.43
N PRO A 508 -18.67 17.73 4.89
CA PRO A 508 -18.56 19.09 4.37
C PRO A 508 -17.24 19.73 4.82
N VAL A 509 -16.52 20.29 3.86
CA VAL A 509 -15.25 20.99 4.09
C VAL A 509 -15.21 22.27 3.25
N ARG A 510 -14.23 23.12 3.52
CA ARG A 510 -13.92 24.28 2.68
C ARG A 510 -12.42 24.34 2.37
N PRO A 511 -11.95 23.62 1.33
CA PRO A 511 -10.60 23.81 0.81
C PRO A 511 -10.50 25.15 0.05
N GLY A 512 -9.42 25.90 0.24
CA GLY A 512 -9.37 27.34 -0.05
C GLY A 512 -10.61 28.08 0.46
N ASP A 513 -11.32 28.73 -0.47
CA ASP A 513 -12.61 29.42 -0.26
C ASP A 513 -13.83 28.63 -0.81
N ARG A 514 -13.63 27.43 -1.37
CA ARG A 514 -14.68 26.64 -2.02
C ARG A 514 -15.32 25.66 -1.05
N ILE A 515 -16.65 25.62 -0.98
CA ILE A 515 -17.37 24.55 -0.26
C ILE A 515 -17.29 23.25 -1.05
N ASP A 516 -16.92 22.16 -0.39
CA ASP A 516 -16.75 20.84 -0.99
C ASP A 516 -17.18 19.74 0.00
N THR A 517 -17.17 18.49 -0.46
CA THR A 517 -17.35 17.32 0.40
C THR A 517 -16.21 16.34 0.24
N ARG A 518 -15.88 15.64 1.33
CA ARG A 518 -14.86 14.60 1.35
C ARG A 518 -15.43 13.27 1.81
N GLU A 519 -14.70 12.21 1.50
CA GLU A 519 -14.99 10.86 1.95
C GLU A 519 -13.73 10.12 2.37
N GLY A 520 -13.90 9.08 3.17
CA GLY A 520 -12.83 8.20 3.63
C GLY A 520 -12.83 8.00 5.15
N THR A 521 -12.26 6.88 5.59
CA THR A 521 -12.15 6.54 7.02
C THR A 521 -11.33 7.55 7.84
N THR A 522 -10.45 8.34 7.22
CA THR A 522 -9.77 9.47 7.89
C THR A 522 -10.77 10.50 8.41
N TYR A 523 -11.82 10.82 7.65
CA TYR A 523 -12.83 11.78 8.08
C TYR A 523 -13.75 11.19 9.15
N SER A 524 -14.03 9.88 9.09
CA SER A 524 -14.68 9.16 10.18
C SER A 524 -13.85 9.23 11.47
N ALA A 525 -12.53 9.01 11.38
CA ALA A 525 -11.61 9.15 12.50
C ALA A 525 -11.56 10.59 13.03
N ALA A 526 -11.57 11.60 12.15
CA ALA A 526 -11.61 13.01 12.55
C ALA A 526 -12.89 13.37 13.33
N LEU A 527 -14.05 12.92 12.84
CA LEU A 527 -15.32 13.10 13.53
C LEU A 527 -15.32 12.37 14.88
N ALA A 528 -14.81 11.15 14.93
CA ALA A 528 -14.67 10.40 16.18
C ALA A 528 -13.73 11.08 17.17
N ALA A 529 -12.62 11.65 16.71
CA ALA A 529 -11.71 12.44 17.53
C ALA A 529 -12.41 13.69 18.09
N GLY A 530 -13.25 14.35 17.30
CA GLY A 530 -14.06 15.47 17.77
C GLY A 530 -15.13 15.07 18.79
N ILE A 531 -15.82 13.94 18.60
CA ILE A 531 -16.78 13.40 19.57
C ILE A 531 -16.07 13.01 20.87
N ALA A 532 -14.92 12.33 20.77
CA ALA A 532 -14.09 12.01 21.92
C ALA A 532 -13.57 13.28 22.63
N ALA A 533 -13.20 14.32 21.88
CA ALA A 533 -12.78 15.60 22.45
C ALA A 533 -13.90 16.24 23.27
N ARG A 534 -15.16 16.13 22.84
CA ARG A 534 -16.29 16.61 23.64
C ARG A 534 -16.52 15.79 24.90
N LEU A 535 -16.44 14.47 24.80
CA LEU A 535 -16.57 13.61 25.98
C LEU A 535 -15.44 13.88 27.00
N VAL A 536 -14.20 14.08 26.54
CA VAL A 536 -13.05 14.42 27.39
C VAL A 536 -13.15 15.84 27.95
N ALA A 537 -13.71 16.81 27.20
CA ALA A 537 -13.94 18.15 27.71
C ALA A 537 -14.93 18.15 28.89
N GLU A 538 -15.98 17.33 28.81
CA GLU A 538 -16.97 17.17 29.88
C GLU A 538 -16.41 16.37 31.07
N HIS A 539 -15.52 15.42 30.80
CA HIS A 539 -14.90 14.56 31.81
C HIS A 539 -13.36 14.56 31.72
N PRO A 540 -12.69 15.64 32.15
CA PRO A 540 -11.24 15.76 32.03
C PRO A 540 -10.50 14.64 32.77
N GLY A 541 -9.46 14.09 32.14
CA GLY A 541 -8.62 13.03 32.72
C GLY A 541 -9.21 11.62 32.64
N MET A 542 -10.34 11.43 31.94
CA MET A 542 -10.88 10.11 31.61
C MET A 542 -9.83 9.28 30.87
N ARG A 543 -9.61 8.04 31.31
CA ARG A 543 -8.65 7.13 30.65
C ARG A 543 -9.14 6.73 29.26
N PRO A 544 -8.23 6.52 28.28
CA PRO A 544 -8.60 6.10 26.93
C PRO A 544 -9.53 4.89 26.90
N GLU A 545 -9.33 3.90 27.78
CA GLU A 545 -10.14 2.68 27.82
C GLU A 545 -11.60 2.96 28.16
N ARG A 546 -11.85 3.94 29.04
CA ARG A 546 -13.21 4.34 29.40
C ARG A 546 -13.87 5.13 28.28
N VAL A 547 -13.12 5.98 27.58
CA VAL A 547 -13.62 6.71 26.39
C VAL A 547 -14.02 5.71 25.30
N VAL A 548 -13.15 4.74 24.98
CA VAL A 548 -13.41 3.70 23.97
C VAL A 548 -14.64 2.89 24.34
N ALA A 549 -14.75 2.42 25.60
CA ALA A 549 -15.90 1.67 26.07
C ALA A 549 -17.20 2.46 25.95
N LEU A 550 -17.23 3.72 26.45
CA LEU A 550 -18.41 4.57 26.37
C LEU A 550 -18.86 4.77 24.92
N LEU A 551 -17.96 5.15 24.03
CA LEU A 551 -18.30 5.40 22.62
C LEU A 551 -18.75 4.13 21.88
N LYS A 552 -18.24 2.96 22.26
CA LYS A 552 -18.61 1.68 21.67
C LYS A 552 -19.96 1.19 22.18
N ASP A 553 -20.15 1.20 23.49
CA ASP A 553 -21.32 0.60 24.16
C ASP A 553 -22.56 1.50 24.03
N SER A 554 -22.39 2.81 23.90
CA SER A 554 -23.47 3.78 23.72
C SER A 554 -23.80 4.09 22.25
N ALA A 555 -23.11 3.47 21.29
CA ALA A 555 -23.32 3.74 19.88
C ALA A 555 -24.76 3.40 19.43
N LYS A 556 -25.35 4.24 18.59
CA LYS A 556 -26.77 4.15 18.18
C LYS A 556 -26.90 3.90 16.67
N PRO A 557 -27.75 2.97 16.21
CA PRO A 557 -27.98 2.79 14.78
C PRO A 557 -28.80 3.96 14.22
N ALA A 558 -28.48 4.39 13.00
CA ALA A 558 -29.22 5.43 12.28
C ALA A 558 -30.58 4.96 11.72
N GLY A 559 -30.91 3.67 11.88
CA GLY A 559 -32.13 3.04 11.38
C GLY A 559 -32.05 1.51 11.44
N GLU A 560 -33.12 0.84 11.05
CA GLU A 560 -33.18 -0.62 11.00
C GLU A 560 -32.13 -1.18 10.01
N GLY A 561 -31.30 -2.11 10.46
CA GLY A 561 -30.20 -2.68 9.67
C GLY A 561 -28.94 -1.79 9.53
N ALA A 562 -28.92 -0.59 10.12
CA ALA A 562 -27.74 0.27 10.16
C ALA A 562 -26.72 -0.20 11.21
N ARG A 563 -25.44 0.12 10.98
CA ARG A 563 -24.40 -0.05 12.00
C ARG A 563 -24.64 0.93 13.16
N PRO A 564 -24.28 0.55 14.39
CA PRO A 564 -24.32 1.47 15.53
C PRO A 564 -23.21 2.51 15.36
N VAL A 565 -23.59 3.76 15.15
CA VAL A 565 -22.71 4.92 14.95
C VAL A 565 -22.42 5.56 16.31
N ILE A 566 -21.18 6.02 16.52
CA ILE A 566 -20.80 6.75 17.73
C ILE A 566 -21.74 7.94 17.95
N ASN A 567 -22.18 8.13 19.19
CA ASN A 567 -23.20 9.11 19.53
C ASN A 567 -22.84 9.83 20.84
N LEU A 568 -22.59 11.14 20.75
CA LEU A 568 -22.10 11.94 21.88
C LEU A 568 -23.10 12.01 23.02
N GLU A 569 -24.36 12.34 22.73
CA GLU A 569 -25.42 12.42 23.74
C GLU A 569 -25.53 11.11 24.52
N ALA A 570 -25.59 9.97 23.82
CA ALA A 570 -25.63 8.65 24.44
C ALA A 570 -24.39 8.36 25.29
N ALA A 571 -23.21 8.78 24.83
CA ALA A 571 -21.96 8.57 25.57
C ALA A 571 -21.91 9.43 26.85
N LEU A 572 -22.40 10.66 26.80
CA LEU A 572 -22.51 11.56 27.94
C LEU A 572 -23.53 11.04 28.96
N GLU A 573 -24.68 10.54 28.50
CA GLU A 573 -25.68 9.87 29.35
C GLU A 573 -25.06 8.66 30.07
N ALA A 574 -24.34 7.80 29.33
CA ALA A 574 -23.66 6.64 29.88
C ALA A 574 -22.50 7.01 30.84
N ALA A 575 -21.86 8.17 30.63
CA ALA A 575 -20.81 8.69 31.50
C ALA A 575 -21.35 9.33 32.79
N ALA A 576 -22.56 9.89 32.74
CA ALA A 576 -23.24 10.50 33.89
C ALA A 576 -23.72 9.46 34.91
N VAL A 577 -23.92 8.21 34.50
CA VAL A 577 -24.10 7.10 35.43
C VAL A 577 -22.76 6.90 36.17
N PRO A 578 -22.68 7.18 37.49
CA PRO A 578 -21.44 6.99 38.23
C PRO A 578 -20.99 5.55 38.03
N ALA A 579 -19.68 5.35 37.84
CA ALA A 579 -19.02 4.07 37.55
C ALA A 579 -19.15 3.02 38.70
N ARG A 580 -20.28 3.00 39.41
CA ARG A 580 -20.60 2.14 40.53
C ARG A 580 -21.23 0.81 40.10
N GLU A 581 -21.57 0.65 38.81
CA GLU A 581 -22.01 -0.65 38.24
C GLU A 581 -20.98 -1.30 37.31
N ALA A 582 -19.84 -0.65 37.04
CA ALA A 582 -18.70 -1.22 36.30
C ALA A 582 -17.55 -1.68 37.22
N ASP A 583 -17.74 -1.61 38.54
CA ASP A 583 -16.74 -1.92 39.56
C ASP A 583 -17.10 -3.18 40.39
N SER A 584 -17.85 -4.12 39.81
CA SER A 584 -17.97 -5.47 40.38
C SER A 584 -16.74 -6.35 40.11
N ALA A 585 -15.61 -5.74 39.71
CA ALA A 585 -14.35 -6.41 39.54
C ALA A 585 -13.83 -6.90 40.91
N ALA A 586 -13.97 -8.19 41.18
CA ALA A 586 -13.36 -8.80 42.36
C ALA A 586 -11.85 -8.79 42.16
N SER A 587 -11.12 -8.04 43.00
CA SER A 587 -9.67 -7.95 42.91
C SER A 587 -9.00 -8.10 44.27
N ALA A 588 -7.83 -8.71 44.28
CA ALA A 588 -6.99 -8.83 45.45
C ALA A 588 -5.54 -9.15 45.04
N GLN A 589 -4.62 -9.01 46.00
CA GLN A 589 -3.21 -9.26 45.81
C GLN A 589 -2.63 -9.97 47.04
N SER A 590 -1.53 -10.67 46.83
CA SER A 590 -0.72 -11.31 47.86
C SER A 590 0.75 -10.98 47.64
N SER A 591 1.51 -10.86 48.71
CA SER A 591 2.95 -10.60 48.67
C SER A 591 3.66 -11.53 49.66
N PRO A 592 3.72 -12.84 49.35
CA PRO A 592 4.07 -13.83 50.34
C PRO A 592 5.59 -13.91 50.60
N ASP A 593 6.43 -13.42 49.68
CA ASP A 593 7.90 -13.48 49.73
C ASP A 593 8.43 -14.88 50.07
N ILE A 594 7.83 -15.92 49.48
CA ILE A 594 8.12 -17.32 49.75
C ILE A 594 9.20 -17.85 48.79
N ALA A 595 10.23 -18.48 49.34
CA ALA A 595 11.26 -19.17 48.56
C ALA A 595 10.67 -20.35 47.78
N ILE A 596 11.03 -20.46 46.51
CA ILE A 596 10.65 -21.57 45.63
C ILE A 596 11.70 -22.68 45.82
N PRO A 597 11.30 -23.90 46.22
CA PRO A 597 12.24 -25.02 46.36
C PRO A 597 12.81 -25.43 45.00
N ASP A 598 14.14 -25.54 44.94
CA ASP A 598 14.92 -25.98 43.78
C ASP A 598 14.54 -27.41 43.33
N ASN A 599 14.42 -27.62 42.02
CA ASN A 599 14.10 -28.89 41.37
C ASN A 599 12.95 -29.68 42.05
N SER A 600 11.89 -28.98 42.43
CA SER A 600 10.76 -29.55 43.16
C SER A 600 9.47 -29.40 42.34
N PRO A 601 8.98 -30.48 41.72
CA PRO A 601 7.71 -30.45 40.99
C PRO A 601 6.49 -30.08 41.83
N ALA A 602 6.58 -30.21 43.15
CA ALA A 602 5.52 -29.75 44.05
C ALA A 602 5.47 -28.21 44.14
N GLY A 603 6.63 -27.55 44.02
CA GLY A 603 6.76 -26.10 44.10
C GLY A 603 6.19 -25.50 45.39
N ILE A 604 5.67 -24.29 45.27
CA ILE A 604 4.91 -23.58 46.29
C ILE A 604 3.51 -23.25 45.76
N ALA A 605 2.58 -22.97 46.67
CA ALA A 605 1.27 -22.45 46.35
C ALA A 605 0.90 -21.29 47.27
N ASP A 606 0.29 -20.26 46.72
CA ASP A 606 -0.27 -19.13 47.46
C ASP A 606 -1.71 -18.88 47.00
N ALA A 607 -2.60 -18.54 47.93
CA ALA A 607 -4.03 -18.46 47.66
C ALA A 607 -4.61 -17.09 48.04
N ILE A 608 -5.45 -16.55 47.16
CA ILE A 608 -6.20 -15.31 47.36
C ILE A 608 -7.69 -15.64 47.38
N GLU A 609 -8.40 -15.15 48.38
CA GLU A 609 -9.87 -15.24 48.44
C GLU A 609 -10.48 -14.02 47.76
N LEU A 610 -11.25 -14.25 46.68
CA LEU A 610 -12.04 -13.21 46.03
C LEU A 610 -13.49 -13.26 46.51
N LYS A 611 -14.04 -12.07 46.78
CA LYS A 611 -15.47 -11.85 47.06
C LYS A 611 -16.12 -11.27 45.80
N GLY A 612 -17.26 -11.83 45.39
CA GLY A 612 -18.00 -11.36 44.22
C GLY A 612 -18.91 -12.45 43.67
N ASP A 613 -20.01 -12.05 43.04
CA ASP A 613 -21.01 -12.98 42.50
C ASP A 613 -20.89 -13.09 40.98
N GLY A 614 -21.27 -14.25 40.45
CA GLY A 614 -21.30 -14.52 39.01
C GLY A 614 -20.10 -15.33 38.50
N GLU A 615 -20.01 -15.39 37.17
CA GLU A 615 -19.00 -16.12 36.41
C GLU A 615 -18.00 -15.15 35.79
N ALA A 616 -16.73 -15.54 35.71
CA ALA A 616 -15.63 -14.72 35.22
C ALA A 616 -15.79 -14.42 33.72
N GLY A 617 -16.06 -13.16 33.38
CA GLY A 617 -16.08 -12.66 32.00
C GLY A 617 -14.71 -12.19 31.52
N SER A 618 -13.92 -11.58 32.41
CA SER A 618 -12.52 -11.24 32.15
C SER A 618 -11.67 -11.46 33.40
N ILE A 619 -10.41 -11.84 33.20
CA ILE A 619 -9.46 -12.14 34.27
C ILE A 619 -8.14 -11.45 33.93
N LYS A 620 -7.54 -10.80 34.92
CA LYS A 620 -6.21 -10.18 34.84
C LYS A 620 -5.36 -10.69 35.99
N VAL A 621 -4.13 -11.12 35.69
CA VAL A 621 -3.18 -11.68 36.66
C VAL A 621 -1.83 -11.02 36.46
N ALA A 622 -1.22 -10.52 37.53
CA ALA A 622 0.15 -10.00 37.50
C ALA A 622 1.01 -10.75 38.52
N ILE A 623 2.24 -11.10 38.16
CA ILE A 623 3.17 -11.88 38.97
C ILE A 623 4.55 -11.23 38.95
N ASP A 624 5.24 -11.31 40.08
CA ASP A 624 6.59 -10.82 40.31
C ASP A 624 7.35 -11.89 41.09
N ILE A 625 8.29 -12.56 40.43
CA ILE A 625 9.13 -13.64 40.97
C ILE A 625 10.59 -13.26 40.75
N ASP A 626 11.39 -13.35 41.79
CA ASP A 626 12.85 -13.37 41.63
C ASP A 626 13.29 -14.76 41.24
N HIS A 627 14.13 -14.89 40.22
CA HIS A 627 14.76 -16.18 39.87
C HIS A 627 16.01 -15.95 39.04
N THR A 628 17.06 -16.72 39.27
CA THR A 628 18.32 -16.65 38.47
C THR A 628 18.18 -17.30 37.09
N TYR A 629 17.12 -18.07 36.86
CA TYR A 629 16.84 -18.67 35.56
C TYR A 629 15.34 -18.92 35.38
N VAL A 630 14.63 -18.02 34.70
CA VAL A 630 13.15 -18.11 34.56
C VAL A 630 12.70 -19.29 33.70
N GLY A 631 13.58 -19.82 32.84
CA GLY A 631 13.32 -21.00 32.00
C GLY A 631 13.07 -22.30 32.78
N ASP A 632 13.27 -22.29 34.09
CA ASP A 632 13.01 -23.45 34.95
C ASP A 632 11.62 -23.45 35.59
N LEU A 633 10.96 -22.29 35.55
CA LEU A 633 9.69 -22.08 36.25
C LEU A 633 8.49 -22.61 35.47
N GLN A 634 7.56 -23.21 36.21
CA GLN A 634 6.18 -23.44 35.79
C GLN A 634 5.23 -22.70 36.73
N VAL A 635 4.28 -21.96 36.16
CA VAL A 635 3.29 -21.16 36.88
C VAL A 635 1.89 -21.55 36.45
N VAL A 636 1.08 -21.98 37.42
CA VAL A 636 -0.29 -22.45 37.18
C VAL A 636 -1.27 -21.72 38.09
N LEU A 637 -2.32 -21.14 37.52
CA LEU A 637 -3.43 -20.56 38.27
C LEU A 637 -4.61 -21.52 38.29
N THR A 638 -5.20 -21.72 39.46
CA THR A 638 -6.37 -22.57 39.67
C THR A 638 -7.54 -21.75 40.21
N ALA A 639 -8.69 -21.83 39.55
CA ALA A 639 -9.95 -21.21 39.96
C ALA A 639 -10.63 -21.96 41.12
N PRO A 640 -11.59 -21.34 41.84
CA PRO A 640 -12.30 -21.97 42.96
C PRO A 640 -13.07 -23.25 42.60
N ASP A 641 -13.44 -23.41 41.34
CA ASP A 641 -14.14 -24.60 40.82
C ASP A 641 -13.19 -25.68 40.28
N GLY A 642 -11.88 -25.49 40.45
CA GLY A 642 -10.85 -26.46 40.08
C GLY A 642 -10.33 -26.34 38.65
N ARG A 643 -10.82 -25.40 37.84
CA ARG A 643 -10.25 -25.14 36.51
C ARG A 643 -8.84 -24.56 36.62
N ARG A 644 -7.98 -24.91 35.66
CA ARG A 644 -6.54 -24.59 35.70
C ARG A 644 -6.10 -23.91 34.41
N ALA A 645 -5.23 -22.91 34.54
CA ALA A 645 -4.52 -22.26 33.46
C ALA A 645 -3.02 -22.31 33.72
N VAL A 646 -2.26 -22.81 32.75
CA VAL A 646 -0.79 -22.72 32.77
C VAL A 646 -0.41 -21.36 32.20
N LEU A 647 0.06 -20.46 33.06
CA LEU A 647 0.41 -19.09 32.69
C LEU A 647 1.83 -19.00 32.12
N TYR A 648 2.72 -19.84 32.64
CA TYR A 648 4.12 -19.91 32.26
C TYR A 648 4.59 -21.37 32.34
N ASP A 649 5.29 -21.85 31.32
CA ASP A 649 5.80 -23.23 31.28
C ASP A 649 7.19 -23.24 30.67
N ARG A 650 8.20 -23.07 31.52
CA ARG A 650 9.63 -23.21 31.18
C ARG A 650 10.06 -22.43 29.93
N SER A 651 9.38 -21.31 29.67
CA SER A 651 9.69 -20.40 28.57
C SER A 651 10.77 -19.41 29.00
N GLY A 652 11.41 -18.66 28.09
CA GLY A 652 12.26 -17.51 28.47
C GLY A 652 13.78 -17.72 28.52
N ALA A 653 14.30 -18.93 28.26
CA ALA A 653 15.75 -19.23 28.25
C ALA A 653 16.47 -18.73 29.53
N SER A 654 17.70 -18.22 29.44
CA SER A 654 18.54 -17.84 30.58
C SER A 654 18.29 -16.43 31.12
N GLY A 655 17.04 -15.99 31.14
CA GLY A 655 16.67 -14.69 31.72
C GLY A 655 16.56 -14.75 33.24
N ASP A 656 16.88 -13.65 33.91
CA ASP A 656 16.63 -13.44 35.34
C ASP A 656 15.23 -12.82 35.53
N ASP A 657 14.59 -13.13 36.66
CA ASP A 657 13.34 -12.58 37.19
C ASP A 657 12.11 -12.65 36.26
N LEU A 658 10.97 -13.07 36.81
CA LEU A 658 9.70 -13.11 36.08
C LEU A 658 8.75 -12.04 36.61
N SER A 659 8.73 -10.89 35.93
CA SER A 659 7.73 -9.84 36.10
C SER A 659 6.81 -9.81 34.87
N ARG A 660 5.58 -10.34 35.02
CA ARG A 660 4.66 -10.49 33.89
C ARG A 660 3.20 -10.32 34.30
N GLU A 661 2.43 -9.80 33.36
CA GLU A 661 0.99 -9.64 33.45
C GLU A 661 0.31 -10.43 32.32
N TRP A 662 -0.82 -11.06 32.64
CA TRP A 662 -1.72 -11.75 31.71
C TRP A 662 -3.12 -11.16 31.84
N GLU A 663 -3.82 -11.06 30.73
CA GLU A 663 -5.24 -10.68 30.72
C GLU A 663 -6.00 -11.56 29.75
N SER A 664 -7.13 -12.13 30.15
CA SER A 664 -7.89 -13.12 29.36
C SER A 664 -8.37 -12.58 28.01
N SER A 665 -8.45 -11.26 27.87
CA SER A 665 -8.76 -10.56 26.63
C SER A 665 -7.62 -10.64 25.60
N PHE A 666 -6.39 -10.90 26.06
CA PHE A 666 -5.15 -10.84 25.26
C PHE A 666 -4.39 -12.18 25.26
N ASP A 667 -4.43 -12.93 26.37
CA ASP A 667 -3.68 -14.14 26.61
C ASP A 667 -4.59 -15.38 26.63
N SER A 668 -4.44 -16.24 25.62
CA SER A 668 -5.18 -17.51 25.53
C SER A 668 -4.89 -18.47 26.70
N ALA A 669 -3.79 -18.27 27.41
CA ALA A 669 -3.44 -19.00 28.63
C ALA A 669 -4.55 -18.93 29.69
N LEU A 670 -5.26 -17.80 29.81
CA LEU A 670 -6.33 -17.59 30.78
C LEU A 670 -7.71 -18.03 30.28
N ALA A 671 -7.86 -18.36 28.99
CA ALA A 671 -9.13 -18.78 28.41
C ALA A 671 -9.83 -19.95 29.15
N PRO A 672 -9.11 -20.97 29.68
CA PRO A 672 -9.73 -22.05 30.45
C PRO A 672 -10.43 -21.60 31.74
N LEU A 673 -10.12 -20.41 32.24
CA LEU A 673 -10.68 -19.86 33.48
C LEU A 673 -11.89 -18.95 33.23
N LEU A 674 -12.20 -18.61 31.98
CA LEU A 674 -13.42 -17.87 31.66
C LEU A 674 -14.67 -18.71 32.01
N GLY A 675 -15.69 -18.06 32.54
CA GLY A 675 -16.87 -18.70 33.12
C GLY A 675 -16.66 -19.23 34.54
N ALA A 676 -15.49 -19.04 35.17
CA ALA A 676 -15.21 -19.52 36.54
C ALA A 676 -16.03 -18.78 37.57
N LYS A 677 -16.46 -19.49 38.61
CA LYS A 677 -17.08 -18.82 39.75
C LYS A 677 -16.09 -17.81 40.34
N ILE A 678 -16.52 -16.55 40.46
CA ILE A 678 -15.67 -15.45 40.95
C ILE A 678 -15.37 -15.64 42.44
N ALA A 679 -16.42 -15.83 43.25
CA ALA A 679 -16.29 -16.07 44.68
C ALA A 679 -15.58 -17.39 44.99
N GLY A 680 -14.50 -17.29 45.77
CA GLY A 680 -13.78 -18.42 46.35
C GLY A 680 -12.26 -18.23 46.32
N GLN A 681 -11.54 -19.32 46.59
CA GLN A 681 -10.08 -19.32 46.59
C GLN A 681 -9.52 -19.51 45.18
N TRP A 682 -8.69 -18.55 44.77
CA TRP A 682 -7.85 -18.64 43.59
C TRP A 682 -6.42 -18.96 44.03
N THR A 683 -5.84 -20.02 43.48
CA THR A 683 -4.54 -20.53 43.94
C THR A 683 -3.51 -20.43 42.82
N LEU A 684 -2.43 -19.71 43.08
CA LEU A 684 -1.25 -19.66 42.22
C LEU A 684 -0.22 -20.69 42.69
N GLN A 685 0.15 -21.61 41.82
CA GLN A 685 1.22 -22.58 42.03
C GLN A 685 2.44 -22.19 41.20
N VAL A 686 3.62 -22.19 41.83
CA VAL A 686 4.90 -21.89 41.18
C VAL A 686 5.89 -23.00 41.51
N ALA A 687 6.45 -23.66 40.50
CA ALA A 687 7.42 -24.74 40.67
C ALA A 687 8.69 -24.46 39.87
N ASP A 688 9.84 -24.71 40.48
CA ASP A 688 11.12 -24.86 39.77
C ASP A 688 11.31 -26.33 39.39
N LEU A 689 11.58 -26.58 38.12
CA LEU A 689 11.70 -27.89 37.51
C LEU A 689 13.11 -28.21 36.97
N SER A 690 14.12 -27.44 37.37
CA SER A 690 15.55 -27.71 37.15
C SER A 690 16.31 -27.56 38.46
N ALA A 691 17.57 -28.00 38.47
CA ALA A 691 18.45 -27.86 39.64
C ALA A 691 19.39 -26.66 39.48
N LEU A 692 19.90 -26.15 40.61
CA LEU A 692 20.98 -25.15 40.77
C LEU A 692 20.52 -23.69 40.84
N ASP A 693 19.39 -23.36 40.24
CA ASP A 693 18.82 -22.03 40.25
C ASP A 693 17.76 -21.93 41.35
N VAL A 694 17.66 -20.75 41.98
CA VAL A 694 16.74 -20.54 43.10
C VAL A 694 16.12 -19.16 43.02
N GLY A 695 14.95 -19.04 43.63
CA GLY A 695 14.25 -17.77 43.67
C GLY A 695 13.10 -17.76 44.66
N LYS A 696 12.24 -16.75 44.53
CA LYS A 696 11.11 -16.53 45.43
C LYS A 696 9.95 -15.80 44.76
N LEU A 697 8.74 -16.18 45.13
CA LEU A 697 7.53 -15.46 44.75
C LEU A 697 7.41 -14.22 45.63
N ARG A 698 7.67 -13.03 45.07
CA ARG A 698 7.53 -11.77 45.80
C ARG A 698 6.08 -11.38 45.96
N ARG A 699 5.33 -11.33 44.85
CA ARG A 699 3.92 -10.93 44.84
C ARG A 699 3.17 -11.40 43.61
N TRP A 700 1.85 -11.46 43.74
CA TRP A 700 0.94 -11.59 42.63
C TRP A 700 -0.40 -10.92 42.93
N SER A 701 -1.14 -10.57 41.88
CA SER A 701 -2.48 -10.00 41.98
C SER A 701 -3.41 -10.60 40.95
N ILE A 702 -4.69 -10.66 41.29
CA ILE A 702 -5.75 -11.09 40.39
C ILE A 702 -6.90 -10.06 40.43
N ALA A 703 -7.45 -9.76 39.26
CA ALA A 703 -8.69 -9.01 39.10
C ALA A 703 -9.61 -9.75 38.13
N VAL A 704 -10.87 -9.93 38.53
CA VAL A 704 -11.87 -10.69 37.77
C VAL A 704 -13.13 -9.85 37.60
N GLN A 705 -13.56 -9.63 36.36
CA GLN A 705 -14.84 -9.00 36.07
C GLN A 705 -15.91 -10.06 35.76
N PRO A 706 -17.16 -9.88 36.22
CA PRO A 706 -18.26 -10.74 35.83
C PRO A 706 -18.55 -10.69 34.33
N ALA A 707 -18.99 -11.81 33.76
CA ALA A 707 -19.56 -11.85 32.43
C ALA A 707 -20.82 -10.97 32.38
N ALA A 708 -20.94 -10.16 31.32
CA ALA A 708 -22.16 -9.39 31.06
C ALA A 708 -23.35 -10.34 30.90
N LYS A 709 -24.47 -10.03 31.56
CA LYS A 709 -25.71 -10.81 31.46
C LYS A 709 -26.45 -10.59 30.16
#